data_AF-A0A1Q6R341-F1
#
_entry.id   AF-A0A1Q6R341-F1
#
_cell.length_a   1.000
_cell.length_b   1.000
_cell.length_c   1.000
_cell.angle_alpha   90.00
_cell.angle_beta   90.00
_cell.angle_gamma   90.00
#
_symmetry.space_group_name_H-M   'P 1'
#
loop_
_entity.id
_entity.type
_entity.pdbx_description
1 polymer ?
#
loop_
_entity_poly.entity_id
_entity_poly.type
_entity_poly.pdbx_seq_one_letter_code
_entity_poly.pdbx_strand_id
1 'polypeptide(L)'
;MKNVIASCVPRKSIVEGTFNPEVFTATLGPVVNYYRNGSSSLDSVYTNAETFFRDATYVTDGLRSTVNNIFRRIAGDTTAPSIQRLETAFGGGKTHTLIACVHIANRGKDIAGVVSNIIDSQYLPDPGTVTVVGIAGDEIKTSQTIAGKVVPYTLWGEMALQIGGQELYNVVKKDAESYSAPGSDYFETVLGNRKLLIVFDELAQYASRLEVLNNSSDQLAAFLMTLNTYVRNRPGIAIVVTLAGSVDAFAKETEKIGKVLNTMTSKRLTQDDVMGVTATATKNLKSVVMRDASAVTPVQANEISAVLAKRLFESVDIDNAKEVAKAYKDTYTKNKGMLPQEATSMNFEDRMVQYYPFHPTLIDFLNNKLALAENFQGTRGVLRTLAMAVRSIWKAQKNILLIHVSDIDLHNASIVDEILGRTGSSDLKQVLTADVGSVETESHIKGGKSNAQYEDENNPHPDGIAMFENTWKVVFLNSLVGRSQGLSSNVFGVSEQDAIFQTATPELLPSQVRMALEKITDVAYYLRCEHGKYFAHLEPTINSVLARIRGTIEYSKVLGKLKSVANNLVTNAGIFAVEHNVTKPDDIRDDYEKPVVGVVSLEVEGTLNVENFYKFKAGGQFRTRKNLLMLLVPKTIKLQGLSQSEYENVDLFDEFANNHNDEKEKERVEDLARQVLAINILQDNPEEYGISSSKLQDPDFRNRQSSRPQELAIAVANLYTNFVYYSVDGIVRREIKTGSGESTLTLIQKKLVDDNELILQKTDKYGTAILRDLSDNYIFKTAKTVECKYILDNFYSIGNWPVLANKSILDSMLREGVESGLWAIYKKWSDPTQARPTEIYFSDKPVPMNLDIINLEYKATTVDFAKKSGWLDVDKPSPEKVKEAISKLLANNGAVVVDDIVKQVKLSLAKAEDTQIYDGVQDLATNKGYAIYRGKVDQVDRPKEEDCFEGYNVPGHPIEGTDVLISRSEQSQRGWFTNPARGVHVQGSDGDNKVQKVVELLGSLGSSYRRGKSKSEVDSLDLYDLRLPSGGTMRIALANATAQDFKILDELLNDVKNKLKVSGKTGVDVEIKDPQDGCEFAEAIKTLQ
;
A
#
# COMPACT_ATOMS: atom_id res chain seq x y z
N MET A 1 -19.93 -37.28 -32.53
CA MET A 1 -20.26 -35.88 -32.19
C MET A 1 -19.76 -34.94 -33.28
N LYS A 2 -20.69 -34.19 -33.87
CA LYS A 2 -20.42 -33.08 -34.79
C LYS A 2 -20.53 -31.76 -34.03
N ASN A 3 -19.77 -30.75 -34.45
CA ASN A 3 -19.90 -29.38 -33.97
C ASN A 3 -21.17 -28.71 -34.55
N VAL A 4 -21.55 -27.57 -33.96
CA VAL A 4 -22.77 -26.82 -34.32
C VAL A 4 -22.77 -26.38 -35.80
N ILE A 5 -21.61 -26.05 -36.36
CA ILE A 5 -21.51 -25.64 -37.78
C ILE A 5 -21.75 -26.80 -38.76
N ALA A 6 -21.54 -28.06 -38.33
CA ALA A 6 -21.76 -29.25 -39.14
C ALA A 6 -23.10 -29.94 -38.88
N SER A 7 -23.76 -29.67 -37.74
CA SER A 7 -25.03 -30.28 -37.33
C SER A 7 -26.25 -29.37 -37.54
N CYS A 8 -26.05 -28.06 -37.76
CA CYS A 8 -27.12 -27.09 -37.94
C CYS A 8 -26.94 -26.29 -39.22
N VAL A 9 -28.05 -25.84 -39.80
CA VAL A 9 -28.07 -24.93 -40.97
C VAL A 9 -28.82 -23.66 -40.58
N PRO A 10 -28.14 -22.52 -40.37
CA PRO A 10 -28.79 -21.26 -40.08
C PRO A 10 -29.57 -20.76 -41.29
N ARG A 11 -30.63 -19.99 -41.06
CA ARG A 11 -31.33 -19.32 -42.16
C ARG A 11 -30.40 -18.39 -42.92
N LYS A 12 -30.54 -18.35 -44.24
CA LYS A 12 -29.73 -17.51 -45.13
C LYS A 12 -29.66 -16.04 -44.68
N SER A 13 -30.78 -15.46 -44.25
CA SER A 13 -30.84 -14.08 -43.75
C SER A 13 -29.99 -13.80 -42.51
N ILE A 14 -29.74 -14.81 -41.67
CA ILE A 14 -28.88 -14.71 -40.48
C ILE A 14 -27.42 -14.60 -40.91
N VAL A 15 -26.97 -15.48 -41.80
CA VAL A 15 -25.58 -15.51 -42.30
C VAL A 15 -25.26 -14.23 -43.07
N GLU A 16 -26.16 -13.82 -43.96
CA GLU A 16 -26.02 -12.58 -44.75
C GLU A 16 -26.10 -11.31 -43.87
N GLY A 17 -26.81 -11.37 -42.75
CA GLY A 17 -27.04 -10.24 -41.86
C GLY A 17 -28.13 -9.29 -42.33
N THR A 18 -29.01 -9.76 -43.22
CA THR A 18 -30.23 -9.07 -43.66
C THR A 18 -31.42 -9.36 -42.75
N PHE A 19 -31.20 -10.09 -41.66
CA PHE A 19 -32.20 -10.43 -40.66
C PHE A 19 -32.84 -9.18 -40.03
N ASN A 20 -34.14 -9.00 -40.28
CA ASN A 20 -34.95 -8.00 -39.60
C ASN A 20 -35.78 -8.69 -38.49
N PRO A 21 -35.47 -8.48 -37.20
CA PRO A 21 -36.24 -9.05 -36.10
C PRO A 21 -37.71 -8.61 -36.09
N GLU A 22 -38.03 -7.45 -36.66
CA GLU A 22 -39.41 -6.90 -36.67
C GLU A 22 -40.35 -7.72 -37.55
N VAL A 23 -39.84 -8.33 -38.63
CA VAL A 23 -40.60 -9.21 -39.53
C VAL A 23 -41.17 -10.42 -38.78
N PHE A 24 -40.58 -10.80 -37.65
CA PHE A 24 -41.04 -11.91 -36.83
C PHE A 24 -42.14 -11.54 -35.82
N THR A 25 -42.57 -10.27 -35.80
CA THR A 25 -43.73 -9.86 -35.02
C THR A 25 -45.01 -10.24 -35.76
N ALA A 26 -45.58 -11.38 -35.39
CA ALA A 26 -46.90 -11.77 -35.86
C ALA A 26 -47.95 -10.73 -35.44
N THR A 27 -48.81 -10.33 -36.38
CA THR A 27 -49.98 -9.48 -36.15
C THR A 27 -51.21 -10.16 -36.75
N LEU A 28 -52.32 -10.17 -36.02
CA LEU A 28 -53.53 -10.88 -36.45
C LEU A 28 -54.26 -10.17 -37.60
N GLY A 29 -54.43 -8.85 -37.50
CA GLY A 29 -55.25 -8.04 -38.41
C GLY A 29 -54.92 -8.25 -39.90
N PRO A 30 -53.65 -8.21 -40.31
CA PRO A 30 -53.24 -8.41 -41.70
C PRO A 30 -53.57 -9.80 -42.25
N VAL A 31 -53.48 -10.86 -41.44
CA VAL A 31 -53.85 -12.22 -41.85
C VAL A 31 -55.37 -12.34 -42.04
N VAL A 32 -56.14 -11.74 -41.13
CA VAL A 32 -57.61 -11.71 -41.23
C VAL A 32 -58.03 -10.90 -42.46
N ASN A 33 -57.42 -9.75 -42.71
CA ASN A 33 -57.70 -8.90 -43.87
C ASN A 33 -57.33 -9.58 -45.20
N TYR A 34 -56.24 -10.37 -45.23
CA TYR A 34 -55.87 -11.15 -46.40
C TYR A 34 -56.99 -12.12 -46.82
N TYR A 35 -57.58 -12.85 -45.88
CA TYR A 35 -58.70 -13.76 -46.18
C TYR A 35 -60.00 -13.02 -46.53
N ARG A 36 -60.20 -11.78 -46.08
CA ARG A 36 -61.38 -10.98 -46.41
C ARG A 36 -61.30 -10.30 -47.78
N ASN A 37 -60.16 -9.68 -48.09
CA ASN A 37 -60.02 -8.71 -49.17
C ASN A 37 -58.94 -9.08 -50.21
N GLY A 38 -58.22 -10.19 -50.03
CA GLY A 38 -57.16 -10.65 -50.93
C GLY A 38 -55.89 -9.78 -50.96
N SER A 39 -55.80 -8.76 -50.11
CA SER A 39 -54.68 -7.80 -50.06
C SER A 39 -53.98 -7.85 -48.70
N SER A 40 -52.64 -7.83 -48.72
CA SER A 40 -51.79 -7.84 -47.52
C SER A 40 -50.67 -6.79 -47.67
N SER A 41 -50.44 -6.01 -46.62
CA SER A 41 -49.27 -5.12 -46.49
C SER A 41 -48.05 -5.81 -45.87
N LEU A 42 -48.12 -7.12 -45.61
CA LEU A 42 -47.13 -7.91 -44.88
C LEU A 42 -46.50 -9.03 -45.72
N ASP A 43 -45.36 -9.51 -45.23
CA ASP A 43 -44.58 -10.62 -45.78
C ASP A 43 -45.41 -11.90 -45.93
N SER A 44 -45.21 -12.60 -47.05
CA SER A 44 -45.97 -13.79 -47.46
C SER A 44 -45.94 -14.94 -46.46
N VAL A 45 -44.93 -14.96 -45.58
CA VAL A 45 -44.67 -16.04 -44.61
C VAL A 45 -45.80 -16.23 -43.59
N TYR A 46 -46.55 -15.17 -43.26
CA TYR A 46 -47.66 -15.22 -42.30
C TYR A 46 -49.05 -15.28 -42.95
N THR A 47 -49.19 -14.91 -44.23
CA THR A 47 -50.48 -14.99 -44.93
C THR A 47 -50.64 -16.31 -45.69
N ASN A 48 -49.54 -16.94 -46.10
CA ASN A 48 -49.54 -18.28 -46.68
C ASN A 48 -49.58 -19.34 -45.57
N ALA A 49 -50.68 -20.10 -45.51
CA ALA A 49 -50.90 -21.11 -44.47
C ALA A 49 -49.80 -22.19 -44.41
N GLU A 50 -49.34 -22.70 -45.56
CA GLU A 50 -48.31 -23.76 -45.58
C GLU A 50 -46.96 -23.26 -45.10
N THR A 51 -46.55 -22.08 -45.58
CA THR A 51 -45.29 -21.43 -45.19
C THR A 51 -45.33 -21.07 -43.70
N PHE A 52 -46.49 -20.63 -43.19
CA PHE A 52 -46.67 -20.33 -41.78
C PHE A 52 -46.40 -21.56 -40.90
N PHE A 53 -47.02 -22.71 -41.20
CA PHE A 53 -46.84 -23.93 -40.39
C PHE A 53 -45.46 -24.58 -40.57
N ARG A 54 -44.86 -24.48 -41.76
CA ARG A 54 -43.54 -25.07 -42.04
C ARG A 54 -42.40 -24.23 -41.49
N ASP A 55 -42.45 -22.92 -41.69
CA ASP A 55 -41.28 -22.05 -41.54
C ASP A 55 -41.43 -21.02 -40.42
N ALA A 56 -42.63 -20.52 -40.17
CA ALA A 56 -42.85 -19.43 -39.22
C ALA A 56 -43.17 -19.92 -37.81
N THR A 57 -44.00 -20.97 -37.68
CA THR A 57 -44.52 -21.44 -36.40
C THR A 57 -43.80 -22.69 -35.93
N TYR A 58 -43.57 -22.78 -34.62
CA TYR A 58 -43.21 -24.02 -33.96
C TYR A 58 -44.46 -24.59 -33.27
N VAL A 59 -44.71 -25.89 -33.43
CA VAL A 59 -45.90 -26.54 -32.87
C VAL A 59 -45.64 -26.87 -31.41
N THR A 60 -45.98 -25.93 -30.53
CA THR A 60 -45.97 -26.15 -29.08
C THR A 60 -47.15 -26.99 -28.61
N ASP A 61 -47.02 -27.59 -27.44
CA ASP A 61 -48.11 -28.33 -26.80
C ASP A 61 -49.32 -27.43 -26.50
N GLY A 62 -49.07 -26.18 -26.11
CA GLY A 62 -50.11 -25.17 -25.91
C GLY A 62 -50.86 -24.85 -27.20
N LEU A 63 -50.16 -24.63 -28.31
CA LEU A 63 -50.78 -24.40 -29.62
C LEU A 63 -51.60 -25.62 -30.05
N ARG A 64 -51.03 -26.83 -29.94
CA ARG A 64 -51.70 -28.09 -30.29
C ARG A 64 -52.99 -28.29 -29.51
N SER A 65 -52.93 -28.11 -28.19
CA SER A 65 -54.10 -28.23 -27.31
C SER A 65 -55.19 -27.23 -27.67
N THR A 66 -54.82 -25.95 -27.87
CA THR A 66 -55.78 -24.91 -28.22
C THR A 66 -56.48 -25.16 -29.54
N VAL A 67 -55.70 -25.46 -30.59
CA VAL A 67 -56.23 -25.76 -31.93
C VAL A 67 -57.19 -26.96 -31.87
N ASN A 68 -56.80 -28.06 -31.23
CA ASN A 68 -57.67 -29.23 -31.10
C ASN A 68 -59.01 -28.90 -30.44
N ASN A 69 -58.97 -28.21 -29.30
CA ASN A 69 -60.18 -27.86 -28.57
C ASN A 69 -61.12 -26.93 -29.38
N ILE A 70 -60.57 -25.97 -30.12
CA ILE A 70 -61.36 -25.07 -30.98
C ILE A 70 -62.09 -25.85 -32.07
N PHE A 71 -61.36 -26.70 -32.80
CA PHE A 71 -61.94 -27.37 -33.96
C PHE A 71 -62.81 -28.57 -33.58
N ARG A 72 -62.56 -29.22 -32.44
CA ARG A 72 -63.52 -30.14 -31.82
C ARG A 72 -64.84 -29.44 -31.51
N ARG A 73 -64.79 -28.24 -30.91
CA ARG A 73 -65.98 -27.44 -30.62
C ARG A 73 -66.74 -27.04 -31.90
N ILE A 74 -66.01 -26.62 -32.93
CA ILE A 74 -66.59 -26.27 -34.25
C ILE A 74 -67.19 -27.50 -34.95
N ALA A 75 -66.59 -28.69 -34.77
CA ALA A 75 -67.11 -29.95 -35.31
C ALA A 75 -68.36 -30.46 -34.58
N GLY A 76 -68.69 -29.89 -33.42
CA GLY A 76 -69.92 -30.16 -32.68
C GLY A 76 -69.73 -30.80 -31.30
N ASP A 77 -68.48 -30.98 -30.87
CA ASP A 77 -68.16 -31.54 -29.56
C ASP A 77 -68.41 -30.52 -28.45
N THR A 78 -69.46 -30.75 -27.65
CA THR A 78 -69.83 -29.87 -26.55
C THR A 78 -68.98 -30.05 -25.30
N THR A 79 -68.15 -31.10 -25.23
CA THR A 79 -67.17 -31.31 -24.14
C THR A 79 -65.94 -30.40 -24.29
N ALA A 80 -65.66 -29.94 -25.50
CA ALA A 80 -64.64 -28.94 -25.75
C ALA A 80 -65.10 -27.55 -25.27
N PRO A 81 -64.19 -26.74 -24.68
CA PRO A 81 -64.54 -25.44 -24.15
C PRO A 81 -65.00 -24.48 -25.26
N SER A 82 -66.10 -23.75 -25.03
CA SER A 82 -66.60 -22.73 -25.96
C SER A 82 -65.72 -21.48 -26.02
N ILE A 83 -65.02 -21.17 -24.92
CA ILE A 83 -64.09 -20.04 -24.80
C ILE A 83 -62.73 -20.53 -24.31
N GLN A 84 -61.69 -20.19 -25.05
CA GLN A 84 -60.31 -20.36 -24.62
C GLN A 84 -59.65 -19.01 -24.37
N ARG A 85 -58.99 -18.90 -23.22
CA ARG A 85 -58.17 -17.75 -22.88
C ARG A 85 -56.69 -18.10 -23.05
N LEU A 86 -55.98 -17.32 -23.85
CA LEU A 86 -54.53 -17.42 -23.94
C LEU A 86 -53.88 -16.50 -22.92
N GLU A 87 -53.04 -17.08 -22.06
CA GLU A 87 -52.25 -16.35 -21.07
C GLU A 87 -50.80 -16.18 -21.53
N THR A 88 -50.14 -15.15 -21.02
CA THR A 88 -48.75 -14.85 -21.38
C THR A 88 -47.84 -15.16 -20.21
N ALA A 89 -46.96 -16.16 -20.35
CA ALA A 89 -45.91 -16.44 -19.37
C ALA A 89 -44.54 -15.90 -19.82
N PHE A 90 -44.18 -16.07 -21.10
CA PHE A 90 -42.85 -15.70 -21.64
C PHE A 90 -42.91 -14.80 -22.89
N GLY A 91 -43.97 -13.98 -23.00
CA GLY A 91 -44.07 -12.97 -24.07
C GLY A 91 -44.16 -13.52 -25.50
N GLY A 92 -44.59 -14.77 -25.71
CA GLY A 92 -44.60 -15.40 -27.05
C GLY A 92 -45.75 -16.38 -27.29
N GLY A 93 -46.13 -16.55 -28.56
CA GLY A 93 -47.00 -17.62 -29.05
C GLY A 93 -48.49 -17.33 -29.18
N LYS A 94 -49.05 -16.34 -28.46
CA LYS A 94 -50.50 -16.00 -28.52
C LYS A 94 -50.95 -15.73 -29.95
N THR A 95 -50.37 -14.72 -30.61
CA THR A 95 -50.73 -14.33 -31.98
C THR A 95 -50.44 -15.44 -32.99
N HIS A 96 -49.41 -16.28 -32.76
CA HIS A 96 -49.17 -17.47 -33.58
C HIS A 96 -50.29 -18.50 -33.45
N THR A 97 -50.77 -18.77 -32.23
CA THR A 97 -51.92 -19.63 -32.01
C THR A 97 -53.18 -19.05 -32.67
N LEU A 98 -53.41 -17.74 -32.56
CA LEU A 98 -54.54 -17.08 -33.22
C LEU A 98 -54.47 -17.24 -34.75
N ILE A 99 -53.32 -16.92 -35.36
CA ILE A 99 -53.08 -17.06 -36.80
C ILE A 99 -53.23 -18.53 -37.25
N ALA A 100 -52.74 -19.49 -36.47
CA ALA A 100 -52.93 -20.92 -36.74
C ALA A 100 -54.41 -21.28 -36.82
N CYS A 101 -55.22 -20.80 -35.88
CA CYS A 101 -56.68 -21.02 -35.89
C CYS A 101 -57.33 -20.36 -37.10
N VAL A 102 -56.93 -19.14 -37.46
CA VAL A 102 -57.44 -18.44 -38.65
C VAL A 102 -57.12 -19.21 -39.93
N HIS A 103 -55.89 -19.69 -40.12
CA HIS A 103 -55.54 -20.49 -41.30
C HIS A 103 -56.32 -21.80 -41.37
N ILE A 104 -56.43 -22.54 -40.26
CA ILE A 104 -57.14 -23.82 -40.24
C ILE A 104 -58.65 -23.60 -40.47
N ALA A 105 -59.24 -22.54 -39.93
CA ALA A 105 -60.67 -22.26 -40.15
C ALA A 105 -60.97 -21.91 -41.61
N ASN A 106 -60.09 -21.16 -42.28
CA ASN A 106 -60.29 -20.77 -43.68
C ASN A 106 -59.93 -21.89 -44.67
N ARG A 107 -58.80 -22.58 -44.47
CA ARG A 107 -58.24 -23.55 -45.42
C ARG A 107 -58.57 -25.00 -45.08
N GLY A 108 -58.78 -25.32 -43.80
CA GLY A 108 -59.24 -26.65 -43.38
C GLY A 108 -58.45 -27.80 -43.99
N LYS A 109 -59.14 -28.70 -44.69
CA LYS A 109 -58.55 -29.87 -45.35
C LYS A 109 -57.50 -29.56 -46.42
N ASP A 110 -57.47 -28.36 -47.01
CA ASP A 110 -56.45 -27.99 -48.01
C ASP A 110 -55.03 -28.07 -47.45
N ILE A 111 -54.85 -27.84 -46.15
CA ILE A 111 -53.55 -27.79 -45.47
C ILE A 111 -53.30 -29.02 -44.60
N ALA A 112 -54.07 -30.09 -44.76
CA ALA A 112 -53.98 -31.30 -43.94
C ALA A 112 -52.55 -31.88 -43.85
N GLY A 113 -51.78 -31.78 -44.93
CA GLY A 113 -50.40 -32.29 -44.99
C GLY A 113 -49.39 -31.55 -44.10
N VAL A 114 -49.68 -30.31 -43.68
CA VAL A 114 -48.78 -29.51 -42.81
C VAL A 114 -49.29 -29.34 -41.38
N VAL A 115 -50.55 -29.73 -41.10
CA VAL A 115 -51.16 -29.62 -39.77
C VAL A 115 -51.46 -30.98 -39.11
N SER A 116 -51.04 -32.09 -39.72
CA SER A 116 -51.32 -33.45 -39.24
C SER A 116 -50.75 -33.76 -37.85
N ASN A 117 -49.67 -33.07 -37.44
CA ASN A 117 -49.09 -33.16 -36.11
C ASN A 117 -49.73 -32.18 -35.09
N ILE A 118 -50.71 -31.39 -35.52
CA ILE A 118 -51.41 -30.39 -34.71
C ILE A 118 -52.83 -30.84 -34.41
N ILE A 119 -53.55 -31.33 -35.42
CA ILE A 119 -54.97 -31.66 -35.32
C ILE A 119 -55.29 -32.92 -36.13
N ASP A 120 -56.15 -33.79 -35.57
CA ASP A 120 -56.64 -34.96 -36.29
C ASP A 120 -57.50 -34.56 -37.50
N SER A 121 -57.30 -35.28 -38.61
CA SER A 121 -58.00 -35.00 -39.88
C SER A 121 -59.52 -34.99 -39.80
N GLN A 122 -60.11 -35.72 -38.84
CA GLN A 122 -61.56 -35.76 -38.61
C GLN A 122 -62.15 -34.44 -38.11
N TYR A 123 -61.34 -33.58 -37.48
CA TYR A 123 -61.77 -32.29 -36.95
C TYR A 123 -61.44 -31.12 -37.89
N LEU A 124 -60.76 -31.36 -39.01
CA LEU A 124 -60.49 -30.34 -40.02
C LEU A 124 -61.79 -29.97 -40.76
N PRO A 125 -62.18 -28.69 -40.80
CA PRO A 125 -63.34 -28.25 -41.57
C PRO A 125 -63.07 -28.36 -43.08
N ASP A 126 -64.14 -28.41 -43.89
CA ASP A 126 -64.00 -28.17 -45.32
C ASP A 126 -63.69 -26.67 -45.56
N PRO A 127 -62.85 -26.33 -46.55
CA PRO A 127 -62.49 -24.95 -46.84
C PRO A 127 -63.72 -24.05 -47.01
N GLY A 128 -63.70 -22.86 -46.40
CA GLY A 128 -64.80 -21.89 -46.47
C GLY A 128 -66.07 -22.23 -45.67
N THR A 129 -66.10 -23.33 -44.90
CA THR A 129 -67.29 -23.70 -44.10
C THR A 129 -67.35 -23.07 -42.71
N VAL A 130 -66.27 -22.44 -42.25
CA VAL A 130 -66.19 -21.73 -40.97
C VAL A 130 -66.04 -20.24 -41.24
N THR A 131 -66.95 -19.43 -40.70
CA THR A 131 -66.83 -17.98 -40.74
C THR A 131 -65.87 -17.52 -39.64
N VAL A 132 -64.86 -16.73 -40.00
CA VAL A 132 -63.86 -16.23 -39.05
C VAL A 132 -64.12 -14.76 -38.74
N VAL A 133 -64.21 -14.44 -37.46
CA VAL A 133 -64.23 -13.07 -36.94
C VAL A 133 -62.90 -12.84 -36.22
N GLY A 134 -62.10 -11.91 -36.70
CA GLY A 134 -60.84 -11.52 -36.08
C GLY A 134 -60.85 -10.05 -35.71
N ILE A 135 -60.77 -9.75 -34.42
CA ILE A 135 -60.77 -8.39 -33.89
C ILE A 135 -59.51 -8.17 -33.06
N ALA A 136 -58.65 -7.26 -33.53
CA ALA A 136 -57.48 -6.78 -32.83
C ALA A 136 -57.87 -5.57 -31.95
N GLY A 137 -57.79 -5.76 -30.64
CA GLY A 137 -58.24 -4.83 -29.60
C GLY A 137 -57.35 -3.59 -29.47
N ASP A 138 -56.16 -3.59 -30.03
CA ASP A 138 -55.25 -2.46 -30.18
C ASP A 138 -55.56 -1.63 -31.45
N GLU A 139 -55.97 -2.29 -32.54
CA GLU A 139 -56.27 -1.65 -33.83
C GLU A 139 -57.71 -1.12 -33.96
N ILE A 140 -58.69 -1.81 -33.35
CA ILE A 140 -60.12 -1.46 -33.49
C ILE A 140 -60.38 -0.03 -32.99
N LYS A 141 -61.22 0.71 -33.72
CA LYS A 141 -61.64 2.07 -33.32
C LYS A 141 -62.65 1.99 -32.18
N THR A 142 -62.72 3.03 -31.36
CA THR A 142 -63.75 3.18 -30.30
C THR A 142 -64.91 4.10 -30.71
N SER A 143 -64.69 4.93 -31.74
CA SER A 143 -65.69 5.81 -32.33
C SER A 143 -65.42 6.02 -33.82
N GLN A 144 -66.44 6.43 -34.56
CA GLN A 144 -66.34 6.80 -35.97
C GLN A 144 -67.22 8.02 -36.26
N THR A 145 -66.86 8.79 -37.29
CA THR A 145 -67.66 9.93 -37.73
C THR A 145 -68.49 9.53 -38.94
N ILE A 146 -69.81 9.50 -38.77
CA ILE A 146 -70.77 9.27 -39.86
C ILE A 146 -71.56 10.55 -40.08
N ALA A 147 -71.53 11.10 -41.30
CA ALA A 147 -72.27 12.31 -41.68
C ALA A 147 -72.05 13.49 -40.69
N GLY A 148 -70.82 13.67 -40.22
CA GLY A 148 -70.44 14.73 -39.27
C GLY A 148 -70.80 14.46 -37.80
N LYS A 149 -71.50 13.36 -37.49
CA LYS A 149 -71.81 12.94 -36.12
C LYS A 149 -70.84 11.85 -35.66
N VAL A 150 -70.25 12.04 -34.47
CA VAL A 150 -69.45 10.99 -33.82
C VAL A 150 -70.40 9.96 -33.22
N VAL A 151 -70.27 8.72 -33.66
CA VAL A 151 -71.03 7.56 -33.16
C VAL A 151 -70.06 6.50 -32.61
N PRO A 152 -70.51 5.63 -31.69
CA PRO A 152 -69.71 4.53 -31.18
C PRO A 152 -69.23 3.61 -32.31
N TYR A 153 -68.00 3.12 -32.21
CA TYR A 153 -67.52 1.98 -33.00
C TYR A 153 -67.32 0.82 -32.05
N THR A 154 -68.21 -0.17 -32.13
CA THR A 154 -68.31 -1.23 -31.11
C THR A 154 -67.74 -2.55 -31.62
N LEU A 155 -67.25 -3.36 -30.68
CA LEU A 155 -66.77 -4.71 -30.96
C LEU A 155 -67.87 -5.60 -31.55
N TRP A 156 -69.10 -5.48 -31.05
CA TRP A 156 -70.23 -6.22 -31.62
C TRP A 156 -70.61 -5.69 -33.01
N GLY A 157 -70.61 -4.38 -33.23
CA GLY A 157 -70.79 -3.81 -34.57
C GLY A 157 -69.78 -4.34 -35.59
N GLU A 158 -68.49 -4.37 -35.23
CA GLU A 158 -67.45 -4.99 -36.06
C GLU A 158 -67.74 -6.48 -36.31
N MET A 159 -68.13 -7.23 -35.28
CA MET A 159 -68.48 -8.65 -35.42
C MET A 159 -69.62 -8.88 -36.41
N ALA A 160 -70.70 -8.07 -36.36
CA ALA A 160 -71.79 -8.16 -37.33
C ALA A 160 -71.33 -7.86 -38.76
N LEU A 161 -70.47 -6.84 -38.92
CA LEU A 161 -69.89 -6.48 -40.22
C LEU A 161 -69.00 -7.60 -40.80
N GLN A 162 -68.22 -8.28 -39.96
CA GLN A 162 -67.36 -9.40 -40.40
C GLN A 162 -68.18 -10.64 -40.78
N ILE A 163 -69.27 -10.92 -40.06
CA ILE A 163 -70.08 -12.14 -40.30
C ILE A 163 -70.99 -12.00 -41.52
N GLY A 164 -71.65 -10.86 -41.70
CA GLY A 164 -72.69 -10.69 -42.71
C GLY A 164 -72.59 -9.42 -43.55
N GLY A 165 -71.44 -8.74 -43.51
CA GLY A 165 -71.20 -7.53 -44.30
C GLY A 165 -72.10 -6.36 -43.91
N GLN A 166 -72.23 -5.41 -44.83
CA GLN A 166 -72.99 -4.18 -44.60
C GLN A 166 -74.49 -4.46 -44.42
N GLU A 167 -75.02 -5.52 -45.05
CA GLU A 167 -76.42 -5.92 -44.93
C GLU A 167 -76.76 -6.29 -43.49
N LEU A 168 -75.99 -7.20 -42.87
CA LEU A 168 -76.21 -7.59 -41.48
C LEU A 168 -75.96 -6.42 -40.52
N TYR A 169 -74.92 -5.63 -40.75
CA TYR A 169 -74.65 -4.43 -39.94
C TYR A 169 -75.84 -3.46 -39.91
N ASN A 170 -76.49 -3.24 -41.05
CA ASN A 170 -77.64 -2.35 -41.15
C ASN A 170 -78.86 -2.90 -40.39
N VAL A 171 -79.06 -4.22 -40.37
CA VAL A 171 -80.16 -4.86 -39.60
C VAL A 171 -80.00 -4.61 -38.11
N VAL A 172 -78.78 -4.74 -37.57
CA VAL A 172 -78.48 -4.55 -36.15
C VAL A 172 -77.96 -3.15 -35.82
N LYS A 173 -78.15 -2.17 -36.71
CA LYS A 173 -77.56 -0.83 -36.61
C LYS A 173 -77.83 -0.14 -35.28
N LYS A 174 -79.05 -0.30 -34.75
CA LYS A 174 -79.46 0.27 -33.45
C LYS A 174 -78.56 -0.22 -32.31
N ASP A 175 -78.19 -1.50 -32.33
CA ASP A 175 -77.31 -2.08 -31.33
C ASP A 175 -75.84 -1.79 -31.66
N ALA A 176 -75.45 -1.88 -32.94
CA ALA A 176 -74.08 -1.66 -33.41
C ALA A 176 -73.54 -0.24 -33.13
N GLU A 177 -74.41 0.77 -33.17
CA GLU A 177 -74.08 2.19 -32.92
C GLU A 177 -74.43 2.65 -31.48
N SER A 178 -74.60 1.72 -30.53
CA SER A 178 -74.89 2.01 -29.11
C SER A 178 -73.67 1.73 -28.22
N TYR A 179 -73.49 2.46 -27.12
CA TYR A 179 -72.50 2.08 -26.08
C TYR A 179 -73.02 0.99 -25.13
N SER A 180 -74.31 0.69 -25.15
CA SER A 180 -74.91 -0.36 -24.32
C SER A 180 -74.76 -1.74 -24.96
N ALA A 181 -74.40 -2.73 -24.16
CA ALA A 181 -74.27 -4.11 -24.63
C ALA A 181 -75.59 -4.64 -25.23
N PRO A 182 -75.55 -5.34 -26.37
CA PRO A 182 -76.74 -5.93 -26.98
C PRO A 182 -77.32 -7.08 -26.16
N GLY A 183 -78.64 -7.30 -26.29
CA GLY A 183 -79.36 -8.43 -25.69
C GLY A 183 -79.25 -9.75 -26.49
N SER A 184 -79.98 -10.78 -26.08
CA SER A 184 -79.96 -12.12 -26.70
C SER A 184 -80.37 -12.12 -28.18
N ASP A 185 -81.32 -11.29 -28.58
CA ASP A 185 -81.90 -11.28 -29.94
C ASP A 185 -80.88 -10.85 -31.01
N TYR A 186 -79.94 -10.00 -30.60
CA TYR A 186 -78.78 -9.62 -31.40
C TYR A 186 -77.94 -10.85 -31.75
N PHE A 187 -77.63 -11.71 -30.77
CA PHE A 187 -76.79 -12.89 -30.98
C PHE A 187 -77.50 -13.94 -31.84
N GLU A 188 -78.83 -14.07 -31.74
CA GLU A 188 -79.59 -14.94 -32.65
C GLU A 188 -79.53 -14.44 -34.10
N THR A 189 -79.66 -13.13 -34.30
CA THR A 189 -79.57 -12.50 -35.63
C THR A 189 -78.16 -12.62 -36.23
N VAL A 190 -77.14 -12.35 -35.42
CA VAL A 190 -75.74 -12.24 -35.87
C VAL A 190 -75.01 -13.58 -35.91
N LEU A 191 -75.21 -14.45 -34.93
CA LEU A 191 -74.51 -15.75 -34.86
C LEU A 191 -75.36 -16.88 -35.46
N GLY A 192 -76.59 -17.06 -34.96
CA GLY A 192 -77.50 -18.12 -35.40
C GLY A 192 -76.87 -19.52 -35.32
N ASN A 193 -77.10 -20.34 -36.35
CA ASN A 193 -76.55 -21.70 -36.47
C ASN A 193 -75.24 -21.77 -37.29
N ARG A 194 -74.54 -20.64 -37.47
CA ARG A 194 -73.30 -20.59 -38.26
C ARG A 194 -72.15 -21.27 -37.52
N LYS A 195 -71.24 -21.91 -38.26
CA LYS A 195 -69.94 -22.33 -37.71
C LYS A 195 -69.01 -21.12 -37.64
N LEU A 196 -68.60 -20.75 -36.45
CA LEU A 196 -67.90 -19.50 -36.19
C LEU A 196 -66.64 -19.71 -35.36
N LEU A 197 -65.53 -19.13 -35.82
CA LEU A 197 -64.35 -18.89 -35.02
C LEU A 197 -64.27 -17.39 -34.72
N ILE A 198 -64.40 -17.01 -33.45
CA ILE A 198 -64.28 -15.63 -33.00
C ILE A 198 -62.95 -15.47 -32.27
N VAL A 199 -62.12 -14.56 -32.75
CA VAL A 199 -60.79 -14.30 -32.21
C VAL A 199 -60.69 -12.85 -31.74
N PHE A 200 -60.42 -12.67 -30.45
CA PHE A 200 -60.14 -11.39 -29.83
C PHE A 200 -58.66 -11.32 -29.45
N ASP A 201 -57.89 -10.48 -30.12
CA ASP A 201 -56.50 -10.20 -29.74
C ASP A 201 -56.40 -8.92 -28.92
N GLU A 202 -55.55 -8.89 -27.90
CA GLU A 202 -55.25 -7.77 -27.01
C GLU A 202 -56.49 -7.00 -26.50
N LEU A 203 -57.52 -7.75 -26.10
CA LEU A 203 -58.84 -7.18 -25.73
C LEU A 203 -58.78 -6.21 -24.54
N ALA A 204 -57.77 -6.36 -23.67
CA ALA A 204 -57.50 -5.46 -22.56
C ALA A 204 -57.22 -4.02 -23.03
N GLN A 205 -56.53 -3.84 -24.16
CA GLN A 205 -56.23 -2.52 -24.70
C GLN A 205 -57.49 -1.79 -25.17
N TYR A 206 -58.42 -2.51 -25.80
CA TYR A 206 -59.73 -1.96 -26.16
C TYR A 206 -60.52 -1.53 -24.92
N ALA A 207 -60.55 -2.37 -23.88
CA ALA A 207 -61.24 -2.06 -22.62
C ALA A 207 -60.66 -0.84 -21.92
N SER A 208 -59.33 -0.71 -21.85
CA SER A 208 -58.68 0.47 -21.28
C SER A 208 -59.00 1.75 -22.05
N ARG A 209 -59.07 1.70 -23.39
CA ARG A 209 -59.47 2.85 -24.21
C ARG A 209 -60.94 3.24 -23.98
N LEU A 210 -61.84 2.26 -23.85
CA LEU A 210 -63.25 2.51 -23.52
C LEU A 210 -63.44 3.10 -22.11
N GLU A 211 -62.64 2.66 -21.15
CA GLU A 211 -62.68 3.18 -19.78
C GLU A 211 -62.32 4.66 -19.74
N VAL A 212 -61.24 5.08 -20.43
CA VAL A 212 -60.83 6.50 -20.51
C VAL A 212 -61.87 7.37 -21.22
N LEU A 213 -62.51 6.85 -22.27
CA LEU A 213 -63.44 7.64 -23.08
C LEU A 213 -64.78 7.86 -22.36
N ASN A 214 -65.38 6.80 -21.79
CA ASN A 214 -66.77 6.85 -21.32
C ASN A 214 -67.03 6.03 -20.04
N ASN A 215 -66.02 5.58 -19.28
CA ASN A 215 -66.18 4.66 -18.12
C ASN A 215 -67.08 3.44 -18.43
N SER A 216 -66.97 2.93 -19.66
CA SER A 216 -67.93 1.94 -20.21
C SER A 216 -67.32 0.54 -20.33
N SER A 217 -66.23 0.23 -19.62
CA SER A 217 -65.68 -1.15 -19.63
C SER A 217 -66.67 -2.19 -19.07
N ASP A 218 -67.60 -1.77 -18.22
CA ASP A 218 -68.69 -2.61 -17.71
C ASP A 218 -69.64 -3.11 -18.81
N GLN A 219 -69.86 -2.32 -19.87
CA GLN A 219 -70.70 -2.74 -21.01
C GLN A 219 -70.00 -3.80 -21.86
N LEU A 220 -68.68 -3.70 -22.03
CA LEU A 220 -67.90 -4.75 -22.67
C LEU A 220 -67.95 -6.05 -21.86
N ALA A 221 -67.84 -5.96 -20.53
CA ALA A 221 -68.00 -7.10 -19.64
C ALA A 221 -69.40 -7.74 -19.78
N ALA A 222 -70.48 -6.93 -19.80
CA ALA A 222 -71.85 -7.40 -20.00
C ALA A 222 -72.06 -8.08 -21.37
N PHE A 223 -71.47 -7.53 -22.45
CA PHE A 223 -71.47 -8.14 -23.77
C PHE A 223 -70.81 -9.53 -23.75
N LEU A 224 -69.62 -9.66 -23.16
CA LEU A 224 -68.90 -10.94 -23.08
C LEU A 224 -69.66 -11.98 -22.23
N MET A 225 -70.32 -11.57 -21.13
CA MET A 225 -71.18 -12.46 -20.34
C MET A 225 -72.33 -13.02 -21.17
N THR A 226 -73.01 -12.14 -21.92
CA THR A 226 -74.16 -12.52 -22.75
C THR A 226 -73.72 -13.40 -23.90
N LEU A 227 -72.62 -13.06 -24.57
CA LEU A 227 -72.00 -13.87 -25.61
C LEU A 227 -71.62 -15.26 -25.10
N ASN A 228 -70.94 -15.35 -23.95
CA ASN A 228 -70.54 -16.62 -23.34
C ASN A 228 -71.77 -17.51 -23.05
N THR A 229 -72.81 -16.91 -22.46
CA THR A 229 -74.07 -17.62 -22.17
C THR A 229 -74.73 -18.14 -23.45
N TYR A 230 -74.72 -17.34 -24.52
CA TYR A 230 -75.30 -17.71 -25.81
C TYR A 230 -74.53 -18.87 -26.49
N VAL A 231 -73.18 -18.84 -26.47
CA VAL A 231 -72.35 -19.85 -27.16
C VAL A 231 -72.21 -21.15 -26.38
N ARG A 232 -72.37 -21.14 -25.04
CA ARG A 232 -72.20 -22.33 -24.19
C ARG A 232 -73.02 -23.54 -24.68
N ASN A 233 -74.27 -23.31 -25.07
CA ASN A 233 -75.19 -24.38 -25.51
C ASN A 233 -75.30 -24.52 -27.04
N ARG A 234 -74.47 -23.81 -27.80
CA ARG A 234 -74.46 -23.87 -29.27
C ARG A 234 -73.15 -24.50 -29.76
N PRO A 235 -73.13 -25.78 -30.14
CA PRO A 235 -71.99 -26.36 -30.85
C PRO A 235 -71.75 -25.62 -32.18
N GLY A 236 -70.51 -25.62 -32.68
CA GLY A 236 -70.16 -24.91 -33.92
C GLY A 236 -69.55 -23.52 -33.73
N ILE A 237 -69.63 -22.94 -32.52
CA ILE A 237 -69.04 -21.64 -32.21
C ILE A 237 -67.91 -21.81 -31.19
N ALA A 238 -66.72 -21.30 -31.53
CA ALA A 238 -65.56 -21.27 -30.65
C ALA A 238 -65.00 -19.85 -30.55
N ILE A 239 -64.61 -19.45 -29.34
CA ILE A 239 -64.05 -18.12 -29.05
C ILE A 239 -62.63 -18.28 -28.49
N VAL A 240 -61.69 -17.51 -29.01
CA VAL A 240 -60.33 -17.38 -28.47
C VAL A 240 -60.10 -15.94 -28.08
N VAL A 241 -59.64 -15.71 -26.84
CA VAL A 241 -59.36 -14.36 -26.33
C VAL A 241 -57.96 -14.29 -25.75
N THR A 242 -57.23 -13.22 -26.07
CA THR A 242 -55.97 -12.88 -25.41
C THR A 242 -56.21 -11.71 -24.46
N LEU A 243 -55.81 -11.89 -23.21
CA LEU A 243 -55.78 -10.82 -22.21
C LEU A 243 -54.31 -10.55 -21.91
N ALA A 244 -53.87 -9.28 -22.03
CA ALA A 244 -52.53 -8.90 -21.59
C ALA A 244 -52.32 -9.36 -20.14
N GLY A 245 -51.32 -10.22 -19.92
CA GLY A 245 -51.07 -10.85 -18.64
C GLY A 245 -50.66 -9.83 -17.58
N SER A 246 -51.27 -9.93 -16.40
CA SER A 246 -51.03 -9.05 -15.27
C SER A 246 -49.87 -9.53 -14.38
N VAL A 247 -48.76 -10.03 -14.95
CA VAL A 247 -47.67 -10.54 -14.10
C VAL A 247 -46.26 -10.06 -14.48
N ASP A 248 -45.84 -9.94 -15.74
CA ASP A 248 -44.39 -9.67 -16.02
C ASP A 248 -44.05 -8.57 -17.04
N ALA A 249 -44.98 -7.66 -17.37
CA ALA A 249 -44.72 -6.59 -18.36
C ALA A 249 -45.12 -5.16 -17.92
N PHE A 250 -45.24 -4.92 -16.60
CA PHE A 250 -45.91 -3.74 -16.07
C PHE A 250 -45.18 -2.39 -16.23
N ALA A 251 -43.90 -2.35 -16.59
CA ALA A 251 -43.23 -1.06 -16.85
C ALA A 251 -43.42 -0.58 -18.31
N LYS A 252 -43.13 -1.45 -19.29
CA LYS A 252 -43.03 -1.06 -20.71
C LYS A 252 -44.38 -0.98 -21.42
N GLU A 253 -45.31 -1.89 -21.10
CA GLU A 253 -46.63 -1.89 -21.73
C GLU A 253 -47.48 -0.73 -21.20
N THR A 254 -47.33 -0.39 -19.92
CA THR A 254 -47.94 0.79 -19.28
C THR A 254 -47.49 2.11 -19.93
N GLU A 255 -46.24 2.22 -20.38
CA GLU A 255 -45.77 3.43 -21.09
C GLU A 255 -46.39 3.57 -22.48
N LYS A 256 -46.48 2.47 -23.26
CA LYS A 256 -47.13 2.48 -24.58
C LYS A 256 -48.62 2.76 -24.48
N ILE A 257 -49.31 2.06 -23.57
CA ILE A 257 -50.72 2.30 -23.27
C ILE A 257 -50.89 3.75 -22.80
N GLY A 258 -50.02 4.25 -21.93
CA GLY A 258 -50.03 5.63 -21.47
C GLY A 258 -49.92 6.67 -22.58
N LYS A 259 -49.06 6.45 -23.59
CA LYS A 259 -48.97 7.34 -24.77
C LYS A 259 -50.28 7.37 -25.55
N VAL A 260 -50.86 6.20 -25.83
CA VAL A 260 -52.14 6.10 -26.57
C VAL A 260 -53.29 6.72 -25.77
N LEU A 261 -53.41 6.40 -24.48
CA LEU A 261 -54.47 6.95 -23.63
C LEU A 261 -54.37 8.48 -23.48
N ASN A 262 -53.15 9.03 -23.38
CA ASN A 262 -52.93 10.48 -23.32
C ASN A 262 -53.33 11.22 -24.61
N THR A 263 -53.42 10.54 -25.76
CA THR A 263 -53.98 11.14 -26.99
C THR A 263 -55.50 11.14 -27.02
N MET A 264 -56.16 10.33 -26.17
CA MET A 264 -57.61 10.13 -26.15
C MET A 264 -58.34 10.96 -25.09
N THR A 265 -57.60 11.61 -24.18
CA THR A 265 -58.17 12.48 -23.17
C THR A 265 -57.36 13.78 -23.06
N SER A 266 -58.05 14.89 -22.79
CA SER A 266 -57.41 16.18 -22.53
C SER A 266 -56.68 16.21 -21.16
N LYS A 267 -56.93 15.21 -20.29
CA LYS A 267 -56.27 15.07 -18.99
C LYS A 267 -54.99 14.26 -19.15
N ARG A 268 -53.83 14.85 -18.82
CA ARG A 268 -52.57 14.11 -18.78
C ARG A 268 -52.61 13.06 -17.66
N LEU A 269 -52.59 11.79 -18.04
CA LEU A 269 -52.55 10.64 -17.13
C LEU A 269 -51.11 10.40 -16.69
N THR A 270 -50.91 10.28 -15.38
CA THR A 270 -49.65 9.79 -14.78
C THR A 270 -49.52 8.28 -14.95
N GLN A 271 -48.34 7.71 -14.67
CA GLN A 271 -48.18 6.25 -14.70
C GLN A 271 -49.14 5.55 -13.73
N ASP A 272 -49.35 6.10 -12.53
CA ASP A 272 -50.28 5.56 -11.53
C ASP A 272 -51.74 5.62 -12.03
N ASP A 273 -52.13 6.70 -12.71
CA ASP A 273 -53.46 6.81 -13.33
C ASP A 273 -53.66 5.74 -14.41
N VAL A 274 -52.66 5.54 -15.29
CA VAL A 274 -52.70 4.52 -16.35
C VAL A 274 -52.79 3.12 -15.75
N MET A 275 -52.05 2.86 -14.68
CA MET A 275 -52.12 1.60 -13.95
C MET A 275 -53.51 1.39 -13.33
N GLY A 276 -54.10 2.41 -12.71
CA GLY A 276 -55.44 2.34 -12.13
C GLY A 276 -56.54 2.05 -13.16
N VAL A 277 -56.48 2.72 -14.31
CA VAL A 277 -57.40 2.49 -15.45
C VAL A 277 -57.23 1.08 -16.01
N THR A 278 -56.00 0.65 -16.26
CA THR A 278 -55.70 -0.67 -16.83
C THR A 278 -56.10 -1.79 -15.86
N ALA A 279 -55.85 -1.61 -14.57
CA ALA A 279 -56.25 -2.55 -13.53
C ALA A 279 -57.77 -2.69 -13.45
N THR A 280 -58.51 -1.58 -13.49
CA THR A 280 -59.99 -1.59 -13.48
C THR A 280 -60.56 -2.30 -14.71
N ALA A 281 -60.12 -1.91 -15.91
CA ALA A 281 -60.55 -2.52 -17.17
C ALA A 281 -60.24 -4.04 -17.20
N THR A 282 -59.04 -4.43 -16.75
CA THR A 282 -58.63 -5.84 -16.72
C THR A 282 -59.38 -6.63 -15.67
N LYS A 283 -59.65 -6.05 -14.49
CA LYS A 283 -60.43 -6.68 -13.42
C LYS A 283 -61.87 -6.99 -13.89
N ASN A 284 -62.51 -6.03 -14.57
CA ASN A 284 -63.86 -6.18 -15.11
C ASN A 284 -63.93 -7.24 -16.23
N LEU A 285 -62.92 -7.30 -17.10
CA LEU A 285 -62.82 -8.37 -18.10
C LEU A 285 -62.57 -9.74 -17.48
N LYS A 286 -61.64 -9.81 -16.52
CA LYS A 286 -61.28 -11.07 -15.85
C LYS A 286 -62.46 -11.64 -15.07
N SER A 287 -63.21 -10.83 -14.31
CA SER A 287 -64.35 -11.34 -13.53
C SER A 287 -65.41 -12.05 -14.38
N VAL A 288 -65.55 -11.66 -15.65
CA VAL A 288 -66.46 -12.26 -16.63
C VAL A 288 -65.84 -13.47 -17.33
N VAL A 289 -64.62 -13.33 -17.84
CA VAL A 289 -63.94 -14.36 -18.65
C VAL A 289 -63.41 -15.51 -17.79
N MET A 290 -63.15 -15.31 -16.50
CA MET A 290 -62.53 -16.30 -15.60
C MET A 290 -63.47 -17.40 -15.10
N ARG A 291 -64.80 -17.24 -15.13
CA ARG A 291 -65.70 -18.23 -14.52
C ARG A 291 -65.74 -19.56 -15.28
N ASP A 292 -65.56 -19.54 -16.60
CA ASP A 292 -65.81 -20.71 -17.46
C ASP A 292 -64.80 -20.92 -18.61
N ALA A 293 -63.82 -20.01 -18.80
CA ALA A 293 -62.85 -20.15 -19.89
C ALA A 293 -61.68 -21.06 -19.47
N SER A 294 -61.26 -21.96 -20.38
CA SER A 294 -60.04 -22.74 -20.19
C SER A 294 -58.83 -21.84 -20.47
N ALA A 295 -57.98 -21.64 -19.45
CA ALA A 295 -56.73 -20.91 -19.59
C ALA A 295 -55.66 -21.82 -20.19
N VAL A 296 -55.00 -21.35 -21.25
CA VAL A 296 -53.90 -22.06 -21.90
C VAL A 296 -52.70 -21.12 -22.03
N THR A 297 -51.53 -21.58 -21.62
CA THR A 297 -50.26 -20.90 -21.90
C THR A 297 -49.72 -21.43 -23.23
N PRO A 298 -49.65 -20.61 -24.30
CA PRO A 298 -49.31 -21.11 -25.64
C PRO A 298 -47.90 -21.67 -25.77
N VAL A 299 -46.94 -21.16 -25.01
CA VAL A 299 -45.53 -21.59 -25.04
C VAL A 299 -45.08 -21.82 -23.60
N GLN A 300 -44.69 -23.05 -23.28
CA GLN A 300 -44.13 -23.40 -21.98
C GLN A 300 -42.64 -23.02 -21.89
N ALA A 301 -42.10 -22.89 -20.68
CA ALA A 301 -40.70 -22.49 -20.45
C ALA A 301 -39.69 -23.43 -21.14
N ASN A 302 -39.98 -24.74 -21.19
CA ASN A 302 -39.14 -25.75 -21.83
C ASN A 302 -39.19 -25.70 -23.37
N GLU A 303 -40.17 -25.02 -23.98
CA GLU A 303 -40.33 -24.93 -25.44
C GLU A 303 -39.68 -23.67 -26.04
N ILE A 304 -39.24 -22.72 -25.20
CA ILE A 304 -38.69 -21.43 -25.65
C ILE A 304 -37.48 -21.66 -26.57
N SER A 305 -36.58 -22.56 -26.20
CA SER A 305 -35.38 -22.83 -27.00
C SER A 305 -35.73 -23.40 -28.38
N ALA A 306 -36.69 -24.33 -28.45
CA ALA A 306 -37.14 -24.91 -29.72
C ALA A 306 -37.80 -23.85 -30.63
N VAL A 307 -38.57 -22.93 -30.05
CA VAL A 307 -39.14 -21.78 -30.77
C VAL A 307 -38.02 -20.88 -31.31
N LEU A 308 -37.00 -20.55 -30.50
CA LEU A 308 -35.86 -19.74 -30.92
C LEU A 308 -35.04 -20.44 -32.01
N ALA A 309 -34.77 -21.74 -31.86
CA ALA A 309 -34.06 -22.55 -32.83
C ALA A 309 -34.80 -22.58 -34.18
N LYS A 310 -36.14 -22.75 -34.18
CA LYS A 310 -36.96 -22.72 -35.39
C LYS A 310 -36.90 -21.37 -36.12
N ARG A 311 -36.67 -20.27 -35.40
CA ARG A 311 -36.48 -18.93 -35.99
C ARG A 311 -35.10 -18.70 -36.56
N LEU A 312 -34.07 -19.31 -35.98
CA LEU A 312 -32.67 -19.05 -36.33
C LEU A 312 -32.13 -20.04 -37.37
N PHE A 313 -32.64 -21.28 -37.37
CA PHE A 313 -32.16 -22.39 -38.19
C PHE A 313 -33.23 -22.92 -39.15
N GLU A 314 -32.79 -23.35 -40.33
CA GLU A 314 -33.57 -24.11 -41.30
C GLU A 314 -33.66 -25.58 -40.88
N SER A 315 -32.55 -26.15 -40.40
CA SER A 315 -32.48 -27.52 -39.90
C SER A 315 -31.50 -27.65 -38.73
N VAL A 316 -31.80 -28.59 -37.83
CA VAL A 316 -31.00 -28.95 -36.65
C VAL A 316 -30.96 -30.47 -36.53
N ASP A 317 -29.78 -31.07 -36.43
CA ASP A 317 -29.57 -32.52 -36.26
C ASP A 317 -29.85 -32.94 -34.81
N ILE A 318 -31.06 -33.45 -34.56
CA ILE A 318 -31.54 -33.85 -33.22
C ILE A 318 -30.81 -35.11 -32.71
N ASP A 319 -30.33 -35.99 -33.59
CA ASP A 319 -29.61 -37.19 -33.16
C ASP A 319 -28.23 -36.82 -32.60
N ASN A 320 -27.56 -35.83 -33.21
CA ASN A 320 -26.33 -35.26 -32.67
C ASN A 320 -26.54 -34.62 -31.27
N ALA A 321 -27.71 -34.06 -30.99
CA ALA A 321 -28.03 -33.44 -29.70
C ALA A 321 -27.89 -34.43 -28.52
N LYS A 322 -28.28 -35.70 -28.71
CA LYS A 322 -28.18 -36.74 -27.68
C LYS A 322 -26.72 -37.10 -27.38
N GLU A 323 -25.89 -37.22 -28.41
CA GLU A 323 -24.45 -37.50 -28.21
C GLU A 323 -23.77 -36.35 -27.46
N VAL A 324 -24.05 -35.11 -27.85
CA VAL A 324 -23.51 -33.91 -27.21
C VAL A 324 -23.97 -33.80 -25.75
N ALA A 325 -25.27 -33.94 -25.48
CA ALA A 325 -25.81 -33.88 -24.12
C ALA A 325 -25.17 -34.93 -23.20
N LYS A 326 -24.92 -36.15 -23.71
CA LYS A 326 -24.22 -37.20 -22.97
C LYS A 326 -22.77 -36.82 -22.64
N ALA A 327 -22.03 -36.24 -23.58
CA ALA A 327 -20.64 -35.81 -23.32
C ALA A 327 -20.56 -34.70 -22.26
N TYR A 328 -21.50 -33.75 -22.28
CA TYR A 328 -21.61 -32.73 -21.23
C TYR A 328 -21.98 -33.35 -19.88
N LYS A 329 -22.96 -34.26 -19.83
CA LYS A 329 -23.34 -34.98 -18.61
C LYS A 329 -22.17 -35.75 -18.00
N ASP A 330 -21.38 -36.45 -18.82
CA ASP A 330 -20.20 -37.18 -18.35
C ASP A 330 -19.15 -36.22 -17.76
N THR A 331 -18.93 -35.08 -18.42
CA THR A 331 -18.01 -34.02 -17.95
C THR A 331 -18.48 -33.42 -16.62
N TYR A 332 -19.77 -33.09 -16.50
CA TYR A 332 -20.34 -32.50 -15.29
C TYR A 332 -20.38 -33.49 -14.13
N THR A 333 -20.72 -34.75 -14.39
CA THR A 333 -20.77 -35.80 -13.35
C THR A 333 -19.38 -36.04 -12.74
N LYS A 334 -18.32 -36.07 -13.56
CA LYS A 334 -16.93 -36.20 -13.09
C LYS A 334 -16.47 -35.01 -12.23
N ASN A 335 -17.06 -33.83 -12.43
CA ASN A 335 -16.67 -32.57 -11.79
C ASN A 335 -17.74 -32.00 -10.84
N LYS A 336 -18.65 -32.84 -10.33
CA LYS A 336 -19.84 -32.42 -9.56
C LYS A 336 -19.56 -31.49 -8.37
N GLY A 337 -18.36 -31.54 -7.78
CA GLY A 337 -17.99 -30.69 -6.64
C GLY A 337 -17.75 -29.22 -7.00
N MET A 338 -17.58 -28.89 -8.29
CA MET A 338 -17.33 -27.52 -8.77
C MET A 338 -18.55 -26.88 -9.44
N LEU A 339 -19.64 -27.63 -9.59
CA LEU A 339 -20.83 -27.25 -10.36
C LEU A 339 -22.06 -27.17 -9.44
N PRO A 340 -23.09 -26.39 -9.81
CA PRO A 340 -24.34 -26.38 -9.07
C PRO A 340 -25.07 -27.73 -9.18
N GLN A 341 -25.94 -28.05 -8.21
CA GLN A 341 -26.67 -29.32 -8.18
C GLN A 341 -27.45 -29.60 -9.47
N GLU A 342 -27.99 -28.54 -10.09
CA GLU A 342 -28.76 -28.64 -11.34
C GLU A 342 -27.99 -29.34 -12.46
N ALA A 343 -26.69 -29.06 -12.62
CA ALA A 343 -25.83 -29.58 -13.69
C ALA A 343 -25.74 -31.12 -13.71
N THR A 344 -26.00 -31.76 -12.56
CA THR A 344 -25.93 -33.22 -12.39
C THR A 344 -27.30 -33.86 -12.20
N SER A 345 -28.38 -33.09 -12.31
CA SER A 345 -29.74 -33.61 -12.20
C SER A 345 -30.10 -34.48 -13.41
N MET A 346 -30.94 -35.51 -13.19
CA MET A 346 -31.36 -36.41 -14.27
C MET A 346 -32.06 -35.67 -15.42
N ASN A 347 -32.80 -34.60 -15.10
CA ASN A 347 -33.57 -33.84 -16.08
C ASN A 347 -32.72 -32.85 -16.90
N PHE A 348 -31.46 -32.58 -16.50
CA PHE A 348 -30.63 -31.60 -17.20
C PHE A 348 -30.14 -32.10 -18.56
N GLU A 349 -29.89 -33.42 -18.69
CA GLU A 349 -29.58 -34.04 -19.98
C GLU A 349 -30.74 -33.86 -20.98
N ASP A 350 -31.97 -34.10 -20.53
CA ASP A 350 -33.17 -33.90 -21.34
C ASP A 350 -33.34 -32.42 -21.72
N ARG A 351 -33.07 -31.48 -20.80
CA ARG A 351 -33.05 -30.03 -21.12
C ARG A 351 -32.02 -29.72 -22.21
N MET A 352 -30.80 -30.29 -22.14
CA MET A 352 -29.77 -30.07 -23.16
C MET A 352 -30.21 -30.57 -24.54
N VAL A 353 -30.83 -31.74 -24.63
CA VAL A 353 -31.38 -32.26 -25.90
C VAL A 353 -32.47 -31.34 -26.44
N GLN A 354 -33.39 -30.90 -25.59
CA GLN A 354 -34.49 -30.00 -25.98
C GLN A 354 -34.00 -28.61 -26.40
N TYR A 355 -32.89 -28.14 -25.84
CA TYR A 355 -32.40 -26.78 -26.05
C TYR A 355 -31.37 -26.68 -27.19
N TYR A 356 -30.94 -27.82 -27.74
CA TYR A 356 -29.97 -27.88 -28.82
C TYR A 356 -30.36 -26.98 -30.01
N PRO A 357 -29.44 -26.16 -30.57
CA PRO A 357 -27.98 -26.13 -30.34
C PRO A 357 -27.49 -25.19 -29.22
N PHE A 358 -28.36 -24.72 -28.33
CA PHE A 358 -28.00 -23.80 -27.25
C PHE A 358 -27.76 -24.53 -25.93
N HIS A 359 -26.74 -24.12 -25.17
CA HIS A 359 -26.58 -24.60 -23.81
C HIS A 359 -27.70 -24.04 -22.90
N PRO A 360 -28.30 -24.82 -21.98
CA PRO A 360 -29.41 -24.35 -21.16
C PRO A 360 -29.15 -23.04 -20.40
N THR A 361 -27.94 -22.88 -19.87
CA THR A 361 -27.56 -21.67 -19.11
C THR A 361 -27.51 -20.41 -19.97
N LEU A 362 -27.28 -20.50 -21.29
CA LEU A 362 -27.38 -19.36 -22.20
C LEU A 362 -28.82 -18.86 -22.30
N ILE A 363 -29.77 -19.78 -22.46
CA ILE A 363 -31.20 -19.44 -22.56
C ILE A 363 -31.69 -18.87 -21.23
N ASP A 364 -31.26 -19.46 -20.11
CA ASP A 364 -31.59 -18.96 -18.76
C ASP A 364 -30.99 -17.56 -18.54
N PHE A 365 -29.73 -17.31 -18.93
CA PHE A 365 -29.12 -15.97 -18.89
C PHE A 365 -29.90 -14.95 -19.71
N LEU A 366 -30.27 -15.28 -20.95
CA LEU A 366 -30.97 -14.34 -21.83
C LEU A 366 -32.39 -14.02 -21.34
N ASN A 367 -33.15 -15.02 -20.87
CA ASN A 367 -34.54 -14.85 -20.50
C ASN A 367 -34.75 -14.39 -19.05
N ASN A 368 -33.92 -14.85 -18.11
CA ASN A 368 -34.15 -14.59 -16.68
C ASN A 368 -33.27 -13.46 -16.15
N LYS A 369 -32.21 -13.08 -16.89
CA LYS A 369 -31.27 -12.04 -16.46
C LYS A 369 -31.20 -10.89 -17.46
N LEU A 370 -30.80 -11.12 -18.71
CA LEU A 370 -30.65 -10.05 -19.69
C LEU A 370 -31.99 -9.39 -20.04
N ALA A 371 -33.08 -10.16 -20.11
CA ALA A 371 -34.43 -9.64 -20.37
C ALA A 371 -34.97 -8.68 -19.30
N LEU A 372 -34.41 -8.71 -18.08
CA LEU A 372 -34.79 -7.79 -17.00
C LEU A 372 -34.24 -6.37 -17.21
N ALA A 373 -33.32 -6.15 -18.15
CA ALA A 373 -32.81 -4.82 -18.45
C ALA A 373 -33.91 -3.90 -19.05
N GLU A 374 -33.96 -2.66 -18.56
CA GLU A 374 -35.02 -1.69 -18.89
C GLU A 374 -35.14 -1.41 -20.40
N ASN A 375 -34.03 -1.38 -21.13
CA ASN A 375 -34.07 -1.09 -22.57
C ASN A 375 -33.94 -2.33 -23.45
N PHE A 376 -33.74 -3.51 -22.87
CA PHE A 376 -33.67 -4.78 -23.60
C PHE A 376 -35.08 -5.22 -23.97
N GLN A 377 -35.38 -5.31 -25.27
CA GLN A 377 -36.74 -5.50 -25.82
C GLN A 377 -37.30 -6.92 -25.60
N GLY A 378 -37.19 -7.48 -24.39
CA GLY A 378 -37.65 -8.82 -24.02
C GLY A 378 -37.17 -9.89 -24.99
N THR A 379 -38.10 -10.72 -25.47
CA THR A 379 -37.89 -11.80 -26.45
C THR A 379 -37.32 -11.33 -27.78
N ARG A 380 -37.60 -10.09 -28.24
CA ARG A 380 -37.00 -9.55 -29.47
C ARG A 380 -35.51 -9.24 -29.29
N GLY A 381 -35.14 -8.72 -28.11
CA GLY A 381 -33.75 -8.52 -27.72
C GLY A 381 -32.99 -9.83 -27.73
N VAL A 382 -33.55 -10.87 -27.08
CA VAL A 382 -32.99 -12.23 -27.05
C VAL A 382 -32.74 -12.78 -28.46
N LEU A 383 -33.76 -12.74 -29.32
CA LEU A 383 -33.66 -13.28 -30.69
C LEU A 383 -32.61 -12.53 -31.52
N ARG A 384 -32.53 -11.19 -31.38
CA ARG A 384 -31.53 -10.37 -32.07
C ARG A 384 -30.11 -10.71 -31.59
N THR A 385 -29.89 -10.79 -30.28
CA THR A 385 -28.58 -11.17 -29.72
C THR A 385 -28.14 -12.56 -30.21
N LEU A 386 -29.04 -13.55 -30.18
CA LEU A 386 -28.75 -14.88 -30.69
C LEU A 386 -28.48 -14.90 -32.20
N ALA A 387 -29.25 -14.15 -33.00
CA ALA A 387 -29.00 -14.04 -34.43
C ALA A 387 -27.59 -13.49 -34.74
N MET A 388 -27.15 -12.47 -33.99
CA MET A 388 -25.81 -11.91 -34.14
C MET A 388 -24.72 -12.89 -33.67
N ALA A 389 -24.94 -13.59 -32.55
CA ALA A 389 -24.00 -14.62 -32.06
C ALA A 389 -23.85 -15.77 -33.06
N VAL A 390 -24.97 -16.33 -33.56
CA VAL A 390 -24.96 -17.37 -34.60
C VAL A 390 -24.23 -16.89 -35.85
N ARG A 391 -24.47 -15.66 -36.30
CA ARG A 391 -23.75 -15.09 -37.45
C ARG A 391 -22.25 -15.00 -37.19
N SER A 392 -21.82 -14.53 -36.02
CA SER A 392 -20.40 -14.45 -35.65
C SER A 392 -19.75 -15.84 -35.61
N ILE A 393 -20.43 -16.84 -35.02
CA ILE A 393 -19.96 -18.23 -34.97
C ILE A 393 -19.72 -18.80 -36.38
N TRP A 394 -20.69 -18.61 -37.29
CA TRP A 394 -20.56 -19.08 -38.67
C TRP A 394 -19.51 -18.34 -39.48
N LYS A 395 -19.36 -17.02 -39.30
CA LYS A 395 -18.31 -16.25 -39.98
C LYS A 395 -16.91 -16.65 -39.52
N ALA A 396 -16.73 -16.88 -38.23
CA ALA A 396 -15.45 -17.26 -37.64
C ALA A 396 -15.15 -18.76 -37.75
N GLN A 397 -16.10 -19.58 -38.25
CA GLN A 397 -15.99 -21.05 -38.30
C GLN A 397 -15.62 -21.66 -36.93
N LYS A 398 -16.22 -21.14 -35.86
CA LYS A 398 -15.92 -21.59 -34.49
C LYS A 398 -16.33 -23.04 -34.29
N ASN A 399 -15.40 -23.84 -33.78
CA ASN A 399 -15.60 -25.26 -33.50
C ASN A 399 -16.18 -25.45 -32.08
N ILE A 400 -17.51 -25.40 -31.95
CA ILE A 400 -18.22 -25.54 -30.67
C ILE A 400 -19.30 -26.62 -30.73
N LEU A 401 -19.56 -27.32 -29.63
CA LEU A 401 -20.59 -28.37 -29.53
C LEU A 401 -21.98 -27.83 -29.17
N LEU A 402 -22.02 -26.79 -28.34
CA LEU A 402 -23.19 -26.01 -27.97
C LEU A 402 -22.83 -24.53 -27.99
N ILE A 403 -23.82 -23.67 -28.18
CA ILE A 403 -23.65 -22.22 -28.06
C ILE A 403 -23.81 -21.83 -26.59
N HIS A 404 -22.77 -21.26 -26.00
CA HIS A 404 -22.66 -20.81 -24.61
C HIS A 404 -22.75 -19.28 -24.47
N VAL A 405 -22.78 -18.80 -23.22
CA VAL A 405 -22.72 -17.37 -22.88
C VAL A 405 -21.39 -16.74 -23.36
N SER A 406 -20.28 -17.46 -23.25
CA SER A 406 -18.95 -17.04 -23.73
C SER A 406 -18.84 -16.89 -25.26
N ASP A 407 -19.76 -17.51 -26.02
CA ASP A 407 -19.76 -17.43 -27.49
C ASP A 407 -20.33 -16.11 -28.03
N ILE A 408 -20.93 -15.28 -27.18
CA ILE A 408 -21.31 -13.92 -27.53
C ILE A 408 -20.04 -13.14 -27.88
N ASP A 409 -19.94 -12.76 -29.14
CA ASP A 409 -18.72 -12.18 -29.71
C ASP A 409 -18.57 -10.69 -29.35
N LEU A 410 -17.77 -10.42 -28.30
CA LEU A 410 -17.45 -9.07 -27.85
C LEU A 410 -16.36 -8.38 -28.71
N HIS A 411 -15.83 -9.06 -29.73
CA HIS A 411 -15.03 -8.46 -30.80
C HIS A 411 -15.88 -8.03 -32.00
N ASN A 412 -17.20 -7.96 -31.82
CA ASN A 412 -18.11 -7.39 -32.81
C ASN A 412 -18.72 -6.10 -32.24
N ALA A 413 -18.31 -4.95 -32.77
CA ALA A 413 -18.77 -3.65 -32.31
C ALA A 413 -20.30 -3.53 -32.30
N SER A 414 -20.99 -4.11 -33.29
CA SER A 414 -22.46 -4.10 -33.33
C SER A 414 -23.07 -4.90 -32.17
N ILE A 415 -22.47 -6.02 -31.77
CA ILE A 415 -22.92 -6.82 -30.62
C ILE A 415 -22.67 -6.05 -29.33
N VAL A 416 -21.50 -5.44 -29.18
CA VAL A 416 -21.13 -4.66 -27.99
C VAL A 416 -22.07 -3.47 -27.82
N ASP A 417 -22.28 -2.67 -28.86
CA ASP A 417 -23.17 -1.50 -28.80
C ASP A 417 -24.63 -1.92 -28.52
N GLU A 418 -25.06 -3.04 -29.08
CA GLU A 418 -26.38 -3.61 -28.81
C GLU A 418 -26.53 -4.04 -27.35
N ILE A 419 -25.58 -4.81 -26.81
CA ILE A 419 -25.65 -5.32 -25.43
C ILE A 419 -25.45 -4.20 -24.41
N LEU A 420 -24.43 -3.37 -24.56
CA LEU A 420 -24.13 -2.30 -23.59
C LEU A 420 -25.13 -1.14 -23.69
N GLY A 421 -25.57 -0.78 -24.90
CA GLY A 421 -26.57 0.27 -25.09
C GLY A 421 -27.93 -0.10 -24.49
N ARG A 422 -28.34 -1.37 -24.60
CA ARG A 422 -29.63 -1.85 -24.08
C ARG A 422 -29.62 -2.18 -22.59
N THR A 423 -28.45 -2.36 -21.99
CA THR A 423 -28.28 -2.55 -20.53
C THR A 423 -27.88 -1.26 -19.81
N GLY A 424 -27.73 -0.14 -20.52
CA GLY A 424 -27.27 1.13 -19.93
C GLY A 424 -25.85 1.05 -19.37
N SER A 425 -25.03 0.11 -19.86
CA SER A 425 -23.70 -0.20 -19.34
C SER A 425 -22.57 0.23 -20.27
N SER A 426 -22.75 1.35 -20.98
CA SER A 426 -21.74 1.88 -21.91
C SER A 426 -20.47 2.36 -21.20
N ASP A 427 -20.56 2.66 -19.90
CA ASP A 427 -19.46 2.97 -18.99
C ASP A 427 -18.51 1.78 -18.76
N LEU A 428 -18.95 0.54 -18.99
CA LEU A 428 -18.11 -0.67 -18.88
C LEU A 428 -17.26 -0.95 -20.14
N LYS A 429 -17.30 -0.10 -21.18
CA LYS A 429 -16.46 -0.27 -22.38
C LYS A 429 -14.96 -0.31 -22.05
N GLN A 430 -14.52 0.46 -21.06
CA GLN A 430 -13.14 0.46 -20.61
C GLN A 430 -12.75 -0.88 -19.98
N VAL A 431 -13.64 -1.48 -19.19
CA VAL A 431 -13.45 -2.82 -18.60
C VAL A 431 -13.32 -3.87 -19.69
N LEU A 432 -14.21 -3.82 -20.67
CA LEU A 432 -14.17 -4.74 -21.81
C LEU A 432 -12.83 -4.64 -22.55
N THR A 433 -12.35 -3.42 -22.78
CA THR A 433 -11.11 -3.17 -23.53
C THR A 433 -9.87 -3.60 -22.74
N ALA A 434 -9.80 -3.27 -21.45
CA ALA A 434 -8.66 -3.52 -20.56
C ALA A 434 -8.50 -4.98 -20.15
N ASP A 435 -9.60 -5.62 -19.80
CA ASP A 435 -9.56 -6.89 -19.08
C ASP A 435 -10.05 -8.07 -19.93
N VAL A 436 -11.13 -7.91 -20.68
CA VAL A 436 -11.76 -9.01 -21.43
C VAL A 436 -11.16 -9.16 -22.82
N GLY A 437 -11.24 -8.11 -23.63
CA GLY A 437 -10.97 -8.11 -25.07
C GLY A 437 -12.17 -7.56 -25.84
N SER A 438 -11.91 -6.56 -26.69
CA SER A 438 -12.87 -5.93 -27.60
C SER A 438 -12.19 -5.53 -28.91
N VAL A 439 -12.98 -5.05 -29.88
CA VAL A 439 -12.45 -4.45 -31.13
C VAL A 439 -11.49 -3.29 -30.87
N GLU A 440 -11.67 -2.56 -29.77
CA GLU A 440 -10.88 -1.37 -29.43
C GLU A 440 -9.56 -1.73 -28.72
N THR A 441 -9.40 -2.97 -28.24
CA THR A 441 -8.25 -3.41 -27.44
C THR A 441 -6.92 -3.21 -28.16
N GLU A 442 -6.83 -3.58 -29.44
CA GLU A 442 -5.59 -3.45 -30.22
C GLU A 442 -5.14 -1.99 -30.38
N SER A 443 -6.10 -1.06 -30.45
CA SER A 443 -5.83 0.35 -30.76
C SER A 443 -5.69 1.25 -29.52
N HIS A 444 -6.23 0.86 -28.36
CA HIS A 444 -6.32 1.73 -27.19
C HIS A 444 -5.44 1.28 -26.01
N ILE A 445 -4.83 0.10 -26.07
CA ILE A 445 -3.98 -0.42 -24.99
C ILE A 445 -2.54 -0.61 -25.45
N LYS A 446 -1.60 -0.18 -24.62
CA LYS A 446 -0.17 -0.42 -24.84
C LYS A 446 0.11 -1.92 -24.89
N GLY A 447 0.56 -2.39 -26.06
CA GLY A 447 0.81 -3.79 -26.39
C GLY A 447 -0.37 -4.54 -27.04
N GLY A 448 -1.50 -3.86 -27.26
CA GLY A 448 -2.59 -4.31 -28.13
C GLY A 448 -3.41 -5.51 -27.65
N LYS A 449 -3.27 -5.92 -26.39
CA LYS A 449 -3.98 -7.08 -25.80
C LYS A 449 -4.60 -6.73 -24.45
N SER A 450 -5.74 -7.33 -24.14
CA SER A 450 -6.39 -7.26 -22.83
C SER A 450 -5.67 -8.15 -21.81
N ASN A 451 -5.93 -7.97 -20.50
CA ASN A 451 -5.34 -8.81 -19.47
C ASN A 451 -5.69 -10.30 -19.67
N ALA A 452 -6.92 -10.64 -20.06
CA ALA A 452 -7.28 -12.02 -20.37
C ALA A 452 -6.52 -12.57 -21.59
N GLN A 453 -6.37 -11.78 -22.66
CA GLN A 453 -5.62 -12.20 -23.86
C GLN A 453 -4.13 -12.40 -23.57
N TYR A 454 -3.53 -11.60 -22.69
CA TYR A 454 -2.16 -11.82 -22.22
C TYR A 454 -2.03 -13.14 -21.46
N GLU A 455 -2.99 -13.49 -20.61
CA GLU A 455 -2.97 -14.76 -19.89
C GLU A 455 -3.18 -15.97 -20.81
N ASP A 456 -4.03 -15.84 -21.83
CA ASP A 456 -4.20 -16.87 -22.87
C ASP A 456 -2.91 -17.09 -23.68
N GLU A 457 -2.11 -16.04 -23.93
CA GLU A 457 -0.80 -16.17 -24.59
C GLU A 457 0.27 -16.78 -23.69
N ASN A 458 0.31 -16.38 -22.42
CA ASN A 458 1.28 -16.88 -21.45
C ASN A 458 1.00 -18.33 -21.03
N ASN A 459 -0.27 -18.76 -21.09
CA ASN A 459 -0.72 -20.09 -20.69
C ASN A 459 -1.64 -20.69 -21.76
N PRO A 460 -1.10 -21.03 -22.95
CA PRO A 460 -1.93 -21.45 -24.08
C PRO A 460 -2.59 -22.82 -23.82
N HIS A 461 -3.91 -22.89 -24.08
CA HIS A 461 -4.64 -24.15 -24.02
C HIS A 461 -4.22 -25.09 -25.17
N PRO A 462 -4.05 -26.42 -24.94
CA PRO A 462 -3.63 -27.36 -25.97
C PRO A 462 -4.50 -27.35 -27.24
N ASP A 463 -5.81 -27.17 -27.07
CA ASP A 463 -6.78 -27.11 -28.18
C ASP A 463 -7.00 -25.70 -28.75
N GLY A 464 -6.19 -24.71 -28.35
CA GLY A 464 -6.28 -23.32 -28.85
C GLY A 464 -7.50 -22.54 -28.34
N ILE A 465 -8.09 -22.96 -27.21
CA ILE A 465 -9.23 -22.30 -26.57
C ILE A 465 -8.74 -21.09 -25.78
N ALA A 466 -9.35 -19.92 -26.01
CA ALA A 466 -9.13 -18.71 -25.21
C ALA A 466 -9.83 -18.82 -23.85
N MET A 467 -9.25 -19.64 -22.97
CA MET A 467 -9.82 -20.00 -21.67
C MET A 467 -10.04 -18.78 -20.77
N PHE A 468 -9.07 -17.87 -20.67
CA PHE A 468 -9.18 -16.72 -19.77
C PHE A 468 -10.18 -15.71 -20.32
N GLU A 469 -10.12 -15.43 -21.63
CA GLU A 469 -11.07 -14.54 -22.29
C GLU A 469 -12.51 -15.08 -22.19
N ASN A 470 -12.74 -16.36 -22.48
CA ASN A 470 -14.08 -16.97 -22.39
C ASN A 470 -14.65 -16.93 -20.96
N THR A 471 -13.81 -17.22 -19.97
CA THR A 471 -14.21 -17.16 -18.55
C THR A 471 -14.58 -15.75 -18.15
N TRP A 472 -13.79 -14.75 -18.54
CA TRP A 472 -14.08 -13.36 -18.21
C TRP A 472 -15.32 -12.84 -18.94
N LYS A 473 -15.53 -13.19 -20.21
CA LYS A 473 -16.75 -12.83 -20.95
C LYS A 473 -18.02 -13.18 -20.17
N VAL A 474 -18.05 -14.37 -19.57
CA VAL A 474 -19.16 -14.80 -18.73
C VAL A 474 -19.32 -13.89 -17.50
N VAL A 475 -18.24 -13.60 -16.77
CA VAL A 475 -18.27 -12.67 -15.62
C VAL A 475 -18.77 -11.28 -16.04
N PHE A 476 -18.22 -10.75 -17.13
CA PHE A 476 -18.56 -9.44 -17.67
C PHE A 476 -20.05 -9.34 -18.06
N LEU A 477 -20.55 -10.30 -18.84
CA LEU A 477 -21.95 -10.34 -19.26
C LEU A 477 -22.90 -10.48 -18.06
N ASN A 478 -22.49 -11.23 -17.04
CA ASN A 478 -23.24 -11.37 -15.79
C ASN A 478 -23.20 -10.12 -14.89
N SER A 479 -22.39 -9.11 -15.25
CA SER A 479 -22.29 -7.83 -14.53
C SER A 479 -23.15 -6.72 -15.11
N LEU A 480 -23.86 -6.96 -16.23
CA LEU A 480 -24.57 -5.91 -16.96
C LEU A 480 -25.94 -5.53 -16.37
N VAL A 481 -26.58 -6.44 -15.62
CA VAL A 481 -27.95 -6.27 -15.11
C VAL A 481 -27.94 -6.29 -13.58
N GLY A 482 -28.80 -5.47 -12.96
CA GLY A 482 -28.88 -5.35 -11.49
C GLY A 482 -27.84 -4.41 -10.86
N ARG A 483 -27.06 -3.69 -11.69
CA ARG A 483 -25.95 -2.82 -11.25
C ARG A 483 -26.36 -1.75 -10.23
N SER A 484 -27.50 -1.09 -10.44
CA SER A 484 -27.98 -0.02 -9.54
C SER A 484 -28.30 -0.50 -8.13
N GLN A 485 -28.62 -1.79 -7.97
CA GLN A 485 -28.87 -2.45 -6.68
C GLN A 485 -27.60 -3.12 -6.12
N GLY A 486 -26.53 -3.22 -6.92
CA GLY A 486 -25.28 -3.88 -6.54
C GLY A 486 -25.50 -5.31 -6.04
N LEU A 487 -24.76 -5.69 -5.00
CA LEU A 487 -24.80 -7.03 -4.40
C LEU A 487 -26.14 -7.40 -3.74
N SER A 488 -27.00 -6.42 -3.45
CA SER A 488 -28.37 -6.70 -2.98
C SER A 488 -29.26 -7.29 -4.08
N SER A 489 -28.85 -7.15 -5.34
CA SER A 489 -29.53 -7.76 -6.47
C SER A 489 -29.19 -9.25 -6.58
N ASN A 490 -30.22 -10.09 -6.67
CA ASN A 490 -30.03 -11.51 -6.93
C ASN A 490 -29.45 -11.78 -8.33
N VAL A 491 -29.63 -10.84 -9.27
CA VAL A 491 -29.19 -11.00 -10.65
C VAL A 491 -27.84 -10.34 -10.95
N PHE A 492 -27.29 -9.50 -10.08
CA PHE A 492 -25.98 -8.87 -10.32
C PHE A 492 -24.82 -9.82 -9.95
N GLY A 493 -23.80 -9.86 -10.81
CA GLY A 493 -22.63 -10.72 -10.69
C GLY A 493 -22.91 -12.20 -10.96
N VAL A 494 -21.91 -13.05 -10.78
CA VAL A 494 -22.00 -14.50 -10.98
C VAL A 494 -21.23 -15.25 -9.88
N SER A 495 -21.78 -16.35 -9.37
CA SER A 495 -21.04 -17.19 -8.41
C SER A 495 -19.93 -17.97 -9.13
N GLU A 496 -18.95 -18.51 -8.39
CA GLU A 496 -17.91 -19.37 -8.99
C GLU A 496 -18.56 -20.57 -9.74
N GLN A 497 -19.48 -21.27 -9.07
CA GLN A 497 -20.12 -22.46 -9.63
C GLN A 497 -20.92 -22.13 -10.89
N ASP A 498 -21.63 -21.00 -10.92
CA ASP A 498 -22.40 -20.59 -12.10
C ASP A 498 -21.50 -20.10 -13.23
N ALA A 499 -20.37 -19.45 -12.93
CA ALA A 499 -19.40 -19.02 -13.93
C ALA A 499 -18.76 -20.24 -14.61
N ILE A 500 -18.39 -21.25 -13.81
CA ILE A 500 -17.92 -22.54 -14.30
C ILE A 500 -19.00 -23.21 -15.15
N PHE A 501 -20.25 -23.26 -14.68
CA PHE A 501 -21.35 -23.92 -15.39
C PHE A 501 -21.74 -23.24 -16.70
N GLN A 502 -21.55 -21.92 -16.81
CA GLN A 502 -21.80 -21.16 -18.04
C GLN A 502 -20.67 -21.27 -19.07
N THR A 503 -19.45 -21.62 -18.63
CA THR A 503 -18.24 -21.59 -19.48
C THR A 503 -17.73 -22.99 -19.85
N ALA A 504 -17.84 -23.97 -18.95
CA ALA A 504 -17.23 -25.28 -19.12
C ALA A 504 -17.85 -26.07 -20.28
N THR A 505 -17.00 -26.78 -21.01
CA THR A 505 -17.37 -27.69 -22.11
C THR A 505 -16.61 -29.03 -21.94
N PRO A 506 -16.91 -30.06 -22.75
CA PRO A 506 -16.10 -31.26 -22.78
C PRO A 506 -14.61 -31.02 -23.10
N GLU A 507 -14.30 -29.98 -23.88
CA GLU A 507 -12.94 -29.55 -24.25
C GLU A 507 -12.33 -28.55 -23.25
N LEU A 508 -13.15 -27.76 -22.54
CA LEU A 508 -12.73 -26.82 -21.51
C LEU A 508 -13.29 -27.25 -20.14
N LEU A 509 -12.48 -27.97 -19.38
CA LEU A 509 -12.93 -28.62 -18.15
C LEU A 509 -13.26 -27.62 -17.02
N PRO A 510 -14.19 -27.96 -16.11
CA PRO A 510 -14.52 -27.13 -14.94
C PRO A 510 -13.32 -26.66 -14.10
N SER A 511 -12.31 -27.52 -13.91
CA SER A 511 -11.09 -27.17 -13.17
C SER A 511 -10.23 -26.13 -13.88
N GLN A 512 -10.22 -26.13 -15.21
CA GLN A 512 -9.50 -25.15 -16.03
C GLN A 512 -10.21 -23.78 -15.95
N VAL A 513 -11.54 -23.77 -16.01
CA VAL A 513 -12.31 -22.53 -15.79
C VAL A 513 -12.10 -21.96 -14.39
N ARG A 514 -12.04 -22.80 -13.35
CA ARG A 514 -11.69 -22.35 -11.99
C ARG A 514 -10.31 -21.72 -11.94
N MET A 515 -9.30 -22.39 -12.50
CA MET A 515 -7.94 -21.85 -12.57
C MET A 515 -7.91 -20.51 -13.32
N ALA A 516 -8.69 -20.37 -14.39
CA ALA A 516 -8.87 -19.11 -15.08
C ALA A 516 -9.47 -18.04 -14.17
N LEU A 517 -10.55 -18.33 -13.43
CA LEU A 517 -11.18 -17.41 -12.46
C LEU A 517 -10.20 -16.93 -11.37
N GLU A 518 -9.42 -17.84 -10.81
CA GLU A 518 -8.40 -17.53 -9.80
C GLU A 518 -7.35 -16.59 -10.38
N LYS A 519 -6.79 -16.95 -11.55
CA LYS A 519 -5.73 -16.17 -12.20
C LYS A 519 -6.20 -14.79 -12.65
N ILE A 520 -7.38 -14.69 -13.26
CA ILE A 520 -7.92 -13.39 -13.67
C ILE A 520 -8.14 -12.48 -12.47
N THR A 521 -8.52 -13.01 -11.30
CA THR A 521 -8.71 -12.22 -10.09
C THR A 521 -7.44 -11.48 -9.67
N ASP A 522 -6.26 -12.08 -9.91
CA ASP A 522 -4.97 -11.48 -9.56
C ASP A 522 -4.51 -10.40 -10.56
N VAL A 523 -4.81 -10.59 -11.85
CA VAL A 523 -4.28 -9.72 -12.92
C VAL A 523 -5.27 -8.65 -13.37
N ALA A 524 -6.56 -8.84 -13.04
CA ALA A 524 -7.62 -7.96 -13.44
C ALA A 524 -7.56 -6.56 -12.87
N TYR A 525 -7.89 -5.59 -13.70
CA TYR A 525 -8.03 -4.21 -13.23
C TYR A 525 -9.41 -4.03 -12.60
N TYR A 526 -10.45 -4.46 -13.29
CA TYR A 526 -11.82 -4.08 -12.99
C TYR A 526 -12.65 -5.23 -12.41
N LEU A 527 -12.10 -6.44 -12.26
CA LEU A 527 -12.81 -7.54 -11.62
C LEU A 527 -12.85 -7.36 -10.09
N ARG A 528 -13.98 -7.74 -9.50
CA ARG A 528 -14.18 -7.87 -8.05
C ARG A 528 -14.81 -9.21 -7.73
N CYS A 529 -14.43 -9.77 -6.58
CA CYS A 529 -15.08 -10.92 -5.99
C CYS A 529 -15.50 -10.56 -4.56
N GLU A 530 -16.79 -10.32 -4.34
CA GLU A 530 -17.35 -9.94 -3.03
C GLU A 530 -18.55 -10.82 -2.71
N HIS A 531 -18.67 -11.28 -1.48
CA HIS A 531 -19.74 -12.20 -1.03
C HIS A 531 -19.90 -13.44 -1.94
N GLY A 532 -18.79 -13.95 -2.49
CA GLY A 532 -18.77 -15.11 -3.38
C GLY A 532 -19.29 -14.85 -4.80
N LYS A 533 -19.46 -13.59 -5.20
CA LYS A 533 -19.87 -13.20 -6.56
C LYS A 533 -18.76 -12.44 -7.27
N TYR A 534 -18.47 -12.85 -8.49
CA TYR A 534 -17.58 -12.19 -9.43
C TYR A 534 -18.36 -11.17 -10.28
N PHE A 535 -17.81 -9.97 -10.45
CA PHE A 535 -18.39 -8.94 -11.31
C PHE A 535 -17.36 -7.92 -11.81
N ALA A 536 -17.71 -7.25 -12.90
CA ALA A 536 -17.01 -6.09 -13.44
C ALA A 536 -17.40 -4.82 -12.66
N HIS A 537 -16.40 -4.09 -12.20
CA HIS A 537 -16.50 -2.84 -11.47
C HIS A 537 -15.94 -1.69 -12.31
N LEU A 538 -16.40 -0.45 -12.10
CA LEU A 538 -15.93 0.69 -12.89
C LEU A 538 -14.54 1.17 -12.50
N GLU A 539 -14.17 0.95 -11.25
CA GLU A 539 -12.91 1.44 -10.71
C GLU A 539 -11.86 0.32 -10.74
N PRO A 540 -10.64 0.59 -11.25
CA PRO A 540 -9.60 -0.42 -11.27
C PRO A 540 -9.02 -0.67 -9.88
N THR A 541 -8.53 -1.88 -9.61
CA THR A 541 -7.73 -2.19 -8.42
C THR A 541 -6.33 -1.64 -8.61
N ILE A 542 -5.89 -0.82 -7.67
CA ILE A 542 -4.53 -0.24 -7.68
C ILE A 542 -3.45 -1.36 -7.68
N ASN A 543 -3.73 -2.49 -7.03
CA ASN A 543 -2.77 -3.59 -6.88
C ASN A 543 -2.41 -4.27 -8.21
N SER A 544 -3.38 -4.54 -9.07
CA SER A 544 -3.15 -5.21 -10.36
C SER A 544 -2.44 -4.27 -11.34
N VAL A 545 -2.79 -2.99 -11.31
CA VAL A 545 -2.08 -1.95 -12.07
C VAL A 545 -0.61 -1.86 -11.65
N LEU A 546 -0.34 -1.77 -10.34
CA LEU A 546 1.03 -1.77 -9.82
C LEU A 546 1.78 -3.07 -10.16
N ALA A 547 1.11 -4.22 -10.18
CA ALA A 547 1.72 -5.49 -10.59
C ALA A 547 2.17 -5.46 -12.06
N ARG A 548 1.34 -4.97 -12.99
CA ARG A 548 1.74 -4.84 -14.40
C ARG A 548 2.88 -3.84 -14.57
N ILE A 549 2.81 -2.67 -13.93
CA ILE A 549 3.88 -1.68 -14.02
C ILE A 549 5.21 -2.32 -13.58
N ARG A 550 5.23 -3.04 -12.44
CA ARG A 550 6.42 -3.76 -11.96
C ARG A 550 7.00 -4.72 -13.00
N GLY A 551 6.16 -5.48 -13.69
CA GLY A 551 6.58 -6.42 -14.74
C GLY A 551 7.22 -5.75 -15.96
N THR A 552 6.96 -4.46 -16.20
CA THR A 552 7.51 -3.71 -17.33
C THR A 552 8.77 -2.89 -17.01
N ILE A 553 9.20 -2.86 -15.74
CA ILE A 553 10.35 -2.05 -15.32
C ILE A 553 11.66 -2.77 -15.68
N GLU A 554 12.48 -2.14 -16.52
CA GLU A 554 13.82 -2.61 -16.86
C GLU A 554 14.78 -2.60 -15.66
N TYR A 555 15.70 -3.57 -15.63
CA TYR A 555 16.72 -3.69 -14.57
C TYR A 555 17.58 -2.44 -14.39
N SER A 556 17.89 -1.74 -15.49
CA SER A 556 18.65 -0.48 -15.49
C SER A 556 18.02 0.59 -14.59
N LYS A 557 16.69 0.71 -14.60
CA LYS A 557 15.93 1.64 -13.75
C LYS A 557 15.93 1.21 -12.29
N VAL A 558 15.84 -0.10 -12.03
CA VAL A 558 15.93 -0.66 -10.68
C VAL A 558 17.30 -0.34 -10.07
N LEU A 559 18.39 -0.63 -10.79
CA LEU A 559 19.75 -0.33 -10.37
C LEU A 559 19.96 1.18 -10.12
N GLY A 560 19.47 2.03 -11.04
CA GLY A 560 19.52 3.48 -10.86
C GLY A 560 18.80 3.96 -9.59
N LYS A 561 17.65 3.35 -9.26
CA LYS A 561 16.94 3.65 -8.01
C LYS A 561 17.73 3.21 -6.78
N LEU A 562 18.29 2.00 -6.78
CA LEU A 562 19.11 1.49 -5.68
C LEU A 562 20.35 2.36 -5.42
N LYS A 563 21.05 2.77 -6.48
CA LYS A 563 22.17 3.74 -6.38
C LYS A 563 21.74 5.05 -5.75
N SER A 564 20.61 5.61 -6.20
CA SER A 564 20.07 6.86 -5.63
C SER A 564 19.77 6.72 -4.13
N VAL A 565 19.22 5.58 -3.70
CA VAL A 565 18.96 5.32 -2.27
C VAL A 565 20.27 5.17 -1.50
N ALA A 566 21.22 4.37 -1.99
CA ALA A 566 22.53 4.19 -1.36
C ALA A 566 23.28 5.53 -1.20
N ASN A 567 23.20 6.41 -2.21
CA ASN A 567 23.81 7.73 -2.17
C ASN A 567 23.22 8.63 -1.07
N ASN A 568 21.91 8.55 -0.85
CA ASN A 568 21.24 9.33 0.17
C ASN A 568 21.46 8.78 1.59
N LEU A 569 21.80 7.49 1.74
CA LEU A 569 22.08 6.88 3.05
C LEU A 569 23.40 7.36 3.66
N VAL A 570 24.43 7.54 2.84
CA VAL A 570 25.79 7.86 3.29
C VAL A 570 26.21 9.22 2.74
N THR A 571 25.64 10.30 3.26
CA THR A 571 26.00 11.65 2.79
C THR A 571 27.26 12.18 3.47
N ASN A 572 27.95 13.12 2.82
CA ASN A 572 29.10 13.82 3.41
C ASN A 572 28.68 14.49 4.75
N ALA A 573 29.14 13.93 5.86
CA ALA A 573 28.84 14.44 7.19
C ALA A 573 30.05 14.31 8.13
N GLY A 574 30.29 15.36 8.92
CA GLY A 574 31.35 15.39 9.93
C GLY A 574 32.76 15.31 9.33
N ILE A 575 33.51 14.29 9.75
CA ILE A 575 34.96 14.16 9.50
C ILE A 575 35.29 13.36 8.23
N PHE A 576 34.32 12.69 7.60
CA PHE A 576 34.56 11.86 6.42
C PHE A 576 34.30 12.62 5.12
N ALA A 577 35.06 12.29 4.08
CA ALA A 577 34.64 12.43 2.69
C ALA A 577 33.94 11.14 2.26
N VAL A 578 33.01 11.23 1.32
CA VAL A 578 32.30 10.07 0.76
C VAL A 578 32.42 10.10 -0.76
N GLU A 579 32.85 8.98 -1.33
CA GLU A 579 32.78 8.74 -2.77
C GLU A 579 31.74 7.65 -3.03
N HIS A 580 30.77 7.96 -3.89
CA HIS A 580 29.63 7.09 -4.17
C HIS A 580 29.82 6.30 -5.46
N ASN A 581 29.06 5.21 -5.59
CA ASN A 581 29.05 4.37 -6.79
C ASN A 581 30.45 3.88 -7.18
N VAL A 582 31.27 3.55 -6.19
CA VAL A 582 32.63 3.06 -6.41
C VAL A 582 32.57 1.65 -7.00
N THR A 583 33.19 1.45 -8.16
CA THR A 583 33.30 0.14 -8.83
C THR A 583 34.74 -0.31 -8.96
N LYS A 584 35.68 0.64 -9.07
CA LYS A 584 37.11 0.39 -9.29
C LYS A 584 37.97 1.39 -8.53
N PRO A 585 39.29 1.12 -8.35
CA PRO A 585 40.20 2.02 -7.63
C PRO A 585 40.26 3.46 -8.19
N ASP A 586 40.03 3.63 -9.50
CA ASP A 586 40.02 4.94 -10.17
C ASP A 586 38.90 5.87 -9.67
N ASP A 587 37.82 5.32 -9.14
CA ASP A 587 36.63 6.09 -8.74
C ASP A 587 36.87 6.84 -7.42
N ILE A 588 37.99 6.57 -6.73
CA ILE A 588 38.37 7.22 -5.48
C ILE A 588 39.63 8.05 -5.69
N ARG A 589 39.53 9.35 -5.43
CA ARG A 589 40.66 10.29 -5.50
C ARG A 589 41.74 9.95 -4.46
N ASP A 590 42.94 10.50 -4.64
CA ASP A 590 44.10 10.26 -3.76
C ASP A 590 44.67 11.56 -3.19
N ASP A 591 43.86 12.61 -3.13
CA ASP A 591 44.24 13.97 -2.70
C ASP A 591 43.46 14.45 -1.46
N TYR A 592 42.77 13.54 -0.75
CA TYR A 592 42.06 13.89 0.48
C TYR A 592 43.04 14.21 1.62
N GLU A 593 42.66 15.20 2.44
CA GLU A 593 43.34 15.55 3.71
C GLU A 593 42.58 15.05 4.95
N LYS A 594 41.42 14.41 4.74
CA LYS A 594 40.56 13.80 5.75
C LYS A 594 40.16 12.39 5.33
N PRO A 595 39.72 11.52 6.25
CA PRO A 595 39.35 10.14 5.93
C PRO A 595 38.24 10.08 4.86
N VAL A 596 38.33 9.11 3.95
CA VAL A 596 37.37 8.91 2.84
C VAL A 596 36.74 7.52 2.90
N VAL A 597 35.41 7.48 2.77
CA VAL A 597 34.63 6.25 2.66
C VAL A 597 34.17 6.09 1.21
N GLY A 598 34.70 5.08 0.51
CA GLY A 598 34.22 4.65 -0.79
C GLY A 598 33.03 3.70 -0.64
N VAL A 599 31.84 4.13 -1.06
CA VAL A 599 30.61 3.32 -1.04
C VAL A 599 30.56 2.50 -2.33
N VAL A 600 30.76 1.19 -2.21
CA VAL A 600 30.85 0.29 -3.37
C VAL A 600 29.48 0.08 -4.01
N SER A 601 29.40 0.27 -5.32
CA SER A 601 28.16 0.12 -6.07
C SER A 601 27.61 -1.31 -6.01
N LEU A 602 26.30 -1.44 -5.89
CA LEU A 602 25.58 -2.72 -5.99
C LEU A 602 25.66 -3.35 -7.39
N GLU A 603 26.19 -2.63 -8.38
CA GLU A 603 26.39 -3.14 -9.74
C GLU A 603 27.64 -4.01 -9.90
N VAL A 604 28.53 -4.01 -8.91
CA VAL A 604 29.74 -4.83 -8.95
C VAL A 604 29.33 -6.29 -8.88
N GLU A 605 29.67 -7.04 -9.94
CA GLU A 605 29.44 -8.46 -10.03
C GLU A 605 30.70 -9.25 -9.65
N GLY A 606 30.50 -10.41 -9.01
CA GLY A 606 31.58 -11.32 -8.66
C GLY A 606 32.38 -10.88 -7.42
N THR A 607 33.70 -11.06 -7.48
CA THR A 607 34.59 -10.86 -6.33
C THR A 607 35.36 -9.55 -6.45
N LEU A 608 35.30 -8.74 -5.40
CA LEU A 608 36.01 -7.47 -5.29
C LEU A 608 37.35 -7.68 -4.58
N ASN A 609 38.45 -7.45 -5.29
CA ASN A 609 39.78 -7.42 -4.68
C ASN A 609 40.03 -6.05 -4.03
N VAL A 610 39.90 -5.98 -2.70
CA VAL A 610 40.05 -4.73 -1.94
C VAL A 610 41.50 -4.25 -1.88
N GLU A 611 42.47 -5.14 -1.99
CA GLU A 611 43.90 -4.78 -1.97
C GLU A 611 44.26 -3.83 -3.13
N ASN A 612 43.61 -3.98 -4.28
CA ASN A 612 43.79 -3.11 -5.43
C ASN A 612 43.40 -1.66 -5.14
N PHE A 613 42.38 -1.43 -4.29
CA PHE A 613 41.96 -0.08 -3.90
C PHE A 613 43.02 0.61 -3.03
N TYR A 614 43.71 -0.15 -2.17
CA TYR A 614 44.80 0.38 -1.33
C TYR A 614 46.14 0.51 -2.07
N LYS A 615 46.35 -0.27 -3.14
CA LYS A 615 47.57 -0.23 -3.96
C LYS A 615 47.53 0.83 -5.05
N PHE A 616 46.40 0.97 -5.74
CA PHE A 616 46.31 1.75 -6.96
C PHE A 616 45.31 2.91 -6.87
N LYS A 617 45.60 3.96 -7.64
CA LYS A 617 44.70 5.07 -7.95
C LYS A 617 44.50 5.18 -9.47
N ALA A 618 43.71 6.17 -9.88
CA ALA A 618 43.41 6.47 -11.28
C ALA A 618 44.64 6.34 -12.20
N GLY A 619 44.50 5.57 -13.27
CA GLY A 619 45.54 5.35 -14.28
C GLY A 619 46.63 4.34 -13.87
N GLY A 620 46.38 3.51 -12.84
CA GLY A 620 47.28 2.44 -12.41
C GLY A 620 48.50 2.93 -11.61
N GLN A 621 48.51 4.18 -11.16
CA GLN A 621 49.56 4.73 -10.31
C GLN A 621 49.43 4.21 -8.88
N PHE A 622 50.53 4.20 -8.12
CA PHE A 622 50.48 3.82 -6.71
C PHE A 622 49.71 4.85 -5.88
N ARG A 623 48.83 4.35 -5.02
CA ARG A 623 48.09 5.16 -4.05
C ARG A 623 49.01 5.63 -2.95
N THR A 624 48.97 6.93 -2.67
CA THR A 624 49.83 7.58 -1.68
C THR A 624 49.09 7.77 -0.35
N ARG A 625 47.81 8.16 -0.37
CA ARG A 625 47.00 8.44 0.82
C ARG A 625 46.20 7.21 1.28
N LYS A 626 46.83 6.03 1.27
CA LYS A 626 46.14 4.74 1.51
C LYS A 626 45.60 4.57 2.93
N ASN A 627 46.15 5.27 3.93
CA ASN A 627 45.67 5.18 5.32
C ASN A 627 44.33 5.90 5.53
N LEU A 628 44.01 6.88 4.66
CA LEU A 628 42.75 7.61 4.74
C LEU A 628 41.58 6.84 4.10
N LEU A 629 41.86 5.74 3.38
CA LEU A 629 40.87 5.03 2.58
C LEU A 629 40.12 3.98 3.40
N MET A 630 38.80 4.04 3.35
CA MET A 630 37.89 3.04 3.88
C MET A 630 36.88 2.66 2.80
N LEU A 631 36.41 1.42 2.79
CA LEU A 631 35.39 0.96 1.86
C LEU A 631 34.17 0.47 2.63
N LEU A 632 32.98 0.86 2.17
CA LEU A 632 31.72 0.32 2.62
C LEU A 632 31.14 -0.54 1.51
N VAL A 633 31.12 -1.85 1.74
CA VAL A 633 30.80 -2.85 0.72
C VAL A 633 29.49 -3.57 1.06
N PRO A 634 28.60 -3.78 0.08
CA PRO A 634 27.47 -4.68 0.23
C PRO A 634 27.89 -6.10 0.64
N LYS A 635 27.12 -6.74 1.53
CA LYS A 635 27.33 -8.14 1.94
C LYS A 635 27.16 -9.14 0.80
N THR A 636 26.42 -8.75 -0.23
CA THR A 636 26.22 -9.52 -1.47
C THR A 636 27.47 -9.62 -2.35
N ILE A 637 28.53 -8.86 -2.06
CA ILE A 637 29.78 -8.86 -2.81
C ILE A 637 30.85 -9.64 -2.04
N LYS A 638 31.46 -10.61 -2.72
CA LYS A 638 32.58 -11.39 -2.16
C LYS A 638 33.86 -10.56 -2.14
N LEU A 639 34.64 -10.66 -1.06
CA LEU A 639 35.87 -9.88 -0.88
C LEU A 639 37.12 -10.76 -1.03
N GLN A 640 38.16 -10.20 -1.65
CA GLN A 640 39.50 -10.79 -1.76
C GLN A 640 40.58 -9.76 -1.40
N GLY A 641 41.76 -10.23 -0.97
CA GLY A 641 42.87 -9.35 -0.62
C GLY A 641 42.79 -8.78 0.80
N LEU A 642 42.07 -9.47 1.69
CA LEU A 642 42.09 -9.23 3.13
C LEU A 642 43.36 -9.84 3.77
N SER A 643 43.64 -9.52 5.03
CA SER A 643 44.77 -10.10 5.77
C SER A 643 44.59 -11.60 6.05
N GLN A 644 45.70 -12.32 6.27
CA GLN A 644 45.70 -13.78 6.42
C GLN A 644 44.89 -14.25 7.65
N SER A 645 44.85 -13.46 8.72
CA SER A 645 44.06 -13.71 9.93
C SER A 645 42.55 -13.68 9.71
N GLU A 646 42.07 -13.05 8.64
CA GLU A 646 40.63 -13.02 8.28
C GLU A 646 40.20 -14.33 7.61
N TYR A 647 41.11 -15.03 6.93
CA TYR A 647 40.82 -16.30 6.25
C TYR A 647 40.85 -17.51 7.21
N GLU A 648 41.53 -17.40 8.35
CA GLU A 648 41.63 -18.48 9.35
C GLU A 648 40.39 -18.60 10.26
N ASN A 649 39.51 -17.60 10.25
CA ASN A 649 38.32 -17.52 11.11
C ASN A 649 36.99 -17.87 10.39
N VAL A 650 37.04 -18.43 9.17
CA VAL A 650 35.85 -18.70 8.35
C VAL A 650 35.45 -20.18 8.43
N ASP A 651 34.25 -20.46 8.96
CA ASP A 651 33.61 -21.78 8.84
C ASP A 651 32.97 -21.90 7.44
N LEU A 652 33.42 -22.90 6.67
CA LEU A 652 32.96 -23.16 5.31
C LEU A 652 31.44 -23.42 5.23
N PHE A 653 30.82 -23.96 6.29
CA PHE A 653 29.37 -24.19 6.33
C PHE A 653 28.57 -22.89 6.46
N ASP A 654 29.05 -21.94 7.26
CA ASP A 654 28.41 -20.63 7.42
C ASP A 654 28.51 -19.80 6.13
N GLU A 655 29.59 -19.95 5.37
CA GLU A 655 29.76 -19.23 4.10
C GLU A 655 28.77 -19.69 3.01
N PHE A 656 28.47 -20.99 2.93
CA PHE A 656 27.45 -21.51 2.00
C PHE A 656 26.03 -21.09 2.39
N ALA A 657 25.68 -21.16 3.68
CA ALA A 657 24.36 -20.76 4.17
C ALA A 657 24.10 -19.26 4.01
N ASN A 658 25.13 -18.42 4.21
CA ASN A 658 25.03 -16.97 4.07
C ASN A 658 24.89 -16.54 2.60
N ASN A 659 25.58 -17.19 1.66
CA ASN A 659 25.47 -16.87 0.22
C ASN A 659 24.02 -16.97 -0.32
N HIS A 660 23.28 -18.03 0.03
CA HIS A 660 21.88 -18.16 -0.39
C HIS A 660 20.94 -17.15 0.27
N ASN A 661 21.23 -16.75 1.51
CA ASN A 661 20.44 -15.72 2.19
C ASN A 661 20.72 -14.33 1.62
N ASP A 662 21.95 -14.05 1.20
CA ASP A 662 22.33 -12.77 0.61
C ASP A 662 21.79 -12.58 -0.81
N GLU A 663 21.72 -13.65 -1.63
CA GLU A 663 21.02 -13.63 -2.92
C GLU A 663 19.52 -13.33 -2.75
N LYS A 664 18.85 -13.98 -1.78
CA LYS A 664 17.44 -13.71 -1.46
C LYS A 664 17.21 -12.28 -0.97
N GLU A 665 18.12 -11.74 -0.14
CA GLU A 665 18.05 -10.34 0.28
C GLU A 665 18.25 -9.37 -0.90
N LYS A 666 19.13 -9.70 -1.85
CA LYS A 666 19.30 -8.92 -3.09
C LYS A 666 18.01 -8.90 -3.90
N GLU A 667 17.41 -10.06 -4.16
CA GLU A 667 16.11 -10.17 -4.86
C GLU A 667 15.02 -9.37 -4.15
N ARG A 668 14.95 -9.48 -2.81
CA ARG A 668 13.99 -8.73 -1.99
C ARG A 668 14.16 -7.21 -2.13
N VAL A 669 15.39 -6.72 -2.13
CA VAL A 669 15.70 -5.28 -2.28
C VAL A 669 15.38 -4.79 -3.69
N GLU A 670 15.66 -5.59 -4.73
CA GLU A 670 15.28 -5.29 -6.10
C GLU A 670 13.75 -5.21 -6.27
N ASP A 671 13.01 -6.12 -5.64
CA ASP A 671 11.54 -6.11 -5.67
C ASP A 671 10.93 -4.93 -4.93
N LEU A 672 11.51 -4.51 -3.80
CA LEU A 672 11.13 -3.27 -3.12
C LEU A 672 11.39 -2.05 -4.00
N ALA A 673 12.51 -2.02 -4.72
CA ALA A 673 12.81 -0.94 -5.66
C ALA A 673 11.82 -0.91 -6.83
N ARG A 674 11.45 -2.07 -7.40
CA ARG A 674 10.37 -2.17 -8.41
C ARG A 674 9.04 -1.65 -7.88
N GLN A 675 8.69 -1.96 -6.62
CA GLN A 675 7.46 -1.45 -6.00
C GLN A 675 7.46 0.08 -5.89
N VAL A 676 8.54 0.68 -5.39
CA VAL A 676 8.65 2.14 -5.28
C VAL A 676 8.59 2.81 -6.65
N LEU A 677 9.29 2.27 -7.65
CA LEU A 677 9.23 2.78 -9.02
C LEU A 677 7.84 2.66 -9.62
N ALA A 678 7.14 1.54 -9.40
CA ALA A 678 5.78 1.35 -9.91
C ALA A 678 4.78 2.32 -9.29
N ILE A 679 4.91 2.61 -7.99
CA ILE A 679 4.11 3.63 -7.30
C ILE A 679 4.35 5.01 -7.92
N ASN A 680 5.61 5.38 -8.16
CA ASN A 680 5.94 6.67 -8.77
C ASN A 680 5.41 6.78 -10.22
N ILE A 681 5.59 5.75 -11.04
CA ILE A 681 5.08 5.73 -12.43
C ILE A 681 3.55 5.88 -12.45
N LEU A 682 2.84 5.16 -11.57
CA LEU A 682 1.39 5.27 -11.46
C LEU A 682 0.94 6.66 -10.98
N GLN A 683 1.69 7.26 -10.05
CA GLN A 683 1.41 8.60 -9.55
C GLN A 683 1.58 9.68 -10.63
N ASP A 684 2.62 9.55 -11.45
CA ASP A 684 2.95 10.52 -12.48
C ASP A 684 1.96 10.47 -13.65
N ASN A 685 1.45 9.27 -14.00
CA ASN A 685 0.58 9.06 -15.16
C ASN A 685 -0.61 8.12 -14.86
N PRO A 686 -1.52 8.46 -13.93
CA PRO A 686 -2.58 7.54 -13.52
C PRO A 686 -3.58 7.22 -14.65
N GLU A 687 -3.83 8.19 -15.55
CA GLU A 687 -4.78 8.05 -16.66
C GLU A 687 -4.31 7.04 -17.72
N GLU A 688 -3.00 6.90 -17.96
CA GLU A 688 -2.45 5.90 -18.90
C GLU A 688 -2.76 4.45 -18.49
N TYR A 689 -3.03 4.23 -17.20
CA TYR A 689 -3.39 2.93 -16.64
C TYR A 689 -4.87 2.85 -16.25
N GLY A 690 -5.69 3.81 -16.69
CA GLY A 690 -7.13 3.84 -16.45
C GLY A 690 -7.53 4.13 -15.00
N ILE A 691 -6.63 4.71 -14.18
CA ILE A 691 -6.86 5.09 -12.78
C ILE A 691 -7.14 6.60 -12.73
N SER A 692 -8.17 7.02 -12.00
CA SER A 692 -8.42 8.44 -11.76
C SER A 692 -7.49 9.01 -10.68
N SER A 693 -7.10 10.28 -10.81
CA SER A 693 -6.22 10.94 -9.82
C SER A 693 -6.82 11.01 -8.40
N SER A 694 -8.15 10.95 -8.27
CA SER A 694 -8.84 10.88 -6.97
C SER A 694 -8.61 9.56 -6.24
N LYS A 695 -8.39 8.45 -6.97
CA LYS A 695 -8.10 7.14 -6.38
C LYS A 695 -6.73 7.03 -5.75
N LEU A 696 -5.77 7.88 -6.15
CA LEU A 696 -4.48 7.99 -5.48
C LEU A 696 -4.60 8.60 -4.07
N GLN A 697 -5.80 9.09 -3.68
CA GLN A 697 -6.09 9.54 -2.32
C GLN A 697 -6.53 8.41 -1.39
N ASP A 698 -6.63 7.18 -1.90
CA ASP A 698 -6.94 6.00 -1.11
C ASP A 698 -5.93 5.84 0.05
N PRO A 699 -6.40 5.62 1.30
CA PRO A 699 -5.52 5.49 2.46
C PRO A 699 -4.46 4.40 2.30
N ASP A 700 -4.78 3.26 1.69
CA ASP A 700 -3.83 2.16 1.51
C ASP A 700 -2.74 2.53 0.50
N PHE A 701 -3.11 3.22 -0.58
CA PHE A 701 -2.13 3.71 -1.55
C PHE A 701 -1.21 4.77 -0.94
N ARG A 702 -1.77 5.77 -0.24
CA ARG A 702 -0.99 6.81 0.45
C ARG A 702 -0.06 6.24 1.53
N ASN A 703 -0.53 5.25 2.29
CA ASN A 703 0.28 4.54 3.26
C ASN A 703 1.46 3.84 2.58
N ARG A 704 1.24 3.11 1.48
CA ARG A 704 2.34 2.48 0.72
C ARG A 704 3.28 3.50 0.09
N GLN A 705 2.75 4.60 -0.43
CA GLN A 705 3.53 5.68 -1.03
C GLN A 705 4.51 6.29 -0.02
N SER A 706 4.11 6.40 1.25
CA SER A 706 4.96 6.91 2.32
C SER A 706 5.88 5.84 2.92
N SER A 707 5.40 4.61 3.13
CA SER A 707 6.16 3.56 3.83
C SER A 707 7.20 2.86 2.94
N ARG A 708 6.87 2.55 1.68
CA ARG A 708 7.74 1.74 0.80
C ARG A 708 9.10 2.37 0.52
N PRO A 709 9.23 3.70 0.30
CA PRO A 709 10.54 4.32 0.17
C PRO A 709 11.41 4.19 1.44
N GLN A 710 10.81 4.22 2.63
CA GLN A 710 11.52 4.05 3.90
C GLN A 710 11.95 2.59 4.09
N GLU A 711 11.06 1.63 3.80
CA GLU A 711 11.39 0.20 3.82
C GLU A 711 12.53 -0.12 2.85
N LEU A 712 12.51 0.46 1.65
CA LEU A 712 13.59 0.32 0.68
C LEU A 712 14.91 0.92 1.22
N ALA A 713 14.87 2.10 1.84
CA ALA A 713 16.06 2.71 2.43
C ALA A 713 16.68 1.84 3.53
N ILE A 714 15.86 1.27 4.42
CA ILE A 714 16.32 0.35 5.47
C ILE A 714 16.90 -0.92 4.85
N ALA A 715 16.22 -1.49 3.84
CA ALA A 715 16.67 -2.71 3.20
C ALA A 715 18.01 -2.51 2.46
N VAL A 716 18.19 -1.37 1.78
CA VAL A 716 19.47 -1.01 1.16
C VAL A 716 20.56 -0.79 2.22
N ALA A 717 20.26 -0.09 3.33
CA ALA A 717 21.22 0.09 4.42
C ALA A 717 21.71 -1.24 5.00
N ASN A 718 20.80 -2.21 5.17
CA ASN A 718 21.11 -3.55 5.65
C ASN A 718 21.93 -4.41 4.66
N LEU A 719 22.07 -3.98 3.39
CA LEU A 719 23.04 -4.60 2.49
C LEU A 719 24.46 -4.11 2.77
N TYR A 720 24.66 -2.85 3.15
CA TYR A 720 25.98 -2.25 3.36
C TYR A 720 26.52 -2.51 4.76
N THR A 721 26.92 -3.75 5.03
CA THR A 721 27.44 -4.16 6.34
C THR A 721 28.95 -4.39 6.37
N ASN A 722 29.60 -4.63 5.23
CA ASN A 722 31.03 -4.90 5.19
C ASN A 722 31.83 -3.60 5.19
N PHE A 723 32.41 -3.25 6.32
CA PHE A 723 33.30 -2.11 6.47
C PHE A 723 34.75 -2.57 6.40
N VAL A 724 35.52 -2.06 5.44
CA VAL A 724 36.90 -2.47 5.17
C VAL A 724 37.82 -1.27 5.36
N TYR A 725 38.89 -1.45 6.10
CA TYR A 725 39.90 -0.43 6.36
C TYR A 725 41.28 -1.07 6.59
N TYR A 726 42.33 -0.24 6.57
CA TYR A 726 43.69 -0.69 6.87
C TYR A 726 43.95 -0.56 8.38
N SER A 727 44.40 -1.65 9.00
CA SER A 727 44.74 -1.78 10.42
C SER A 727 46.19 -2.23 10.59
N VAL A 728 46.64 -2.36 11.85
CA VAL A 728 47.97 -2.91 12.20
C VAL A 728 48.17 -4.32 11.62
N ASP A 729 47.11 -5.13 11.56
CA ASP A 729 47.13 -6.49 11.02
C ASP A 729 46.97 -6.57 9.49
N GLY A 730 46.98 -5.43 8.79
CA GLY A 730 46.75 -5.33 7.35
C GLY A 730 45.32 -4.89 7.00
N ILE A 731 44.81 -5.29 5.83
CA ILE A 731 43.45 -4.91 5.39
C ILE A 731 42.45 -5.82 6.07
N VAL A 732 41.60 -5.25 6.93
CA VAL A 732 40.65 -6.00 7.76
C VAL A 732 39.20 -5.69 7.38
N ARG A 733 38.31 -6.63 7.66
CA ARG A 733 36.86 -6.48 7.50
C ARG A 733 36.22 -6.43 8.89
N ARG A 734 35.30 -5.49 9.09
CA ARG A 734 34.40 -5.45 10.25
C ARG A 734 32.95 -5.36 9.77
N GLU A 735 32.06 -6.03 10.48
CA GLU A 735 30.63 -5.93 10.22
C GLU A 735 30.06 -4.72 10.96
N ILE A 736 29.36 -3.84 10.26
CA ILE A 736 28.60 -2.73 10.84
C ILE A 736 27.13 -3.00 10.63
N LYS A 737 26.38 -3.09 11.74
CA LYS A 737 24.93 -3.26 11.73
C LYS A 737 24.27 -1.92 12.01
N THR A 738 23.58 -1.38 11.02
CA THR A 738 22.76 -0.18 11.17
C THR A 738 21.55 -0.47 12.05
N GLY A 739 21.63 -0.09 13.33
CA GLY A 739 20.52 -0.11 14.29
C GLY A 739 19.63 1.13 14.19
N SER A 740 18.51 1.14 14.91
CA SER A 740 17.50 2.21 14.83
C SER A 740 18.04 3.57 15.31
N GLY A 741 18.29 4.48 14.36
CA GLY A 741 18.40 5.93 14.59
C GLY A 741 19.79 6.56 14.40
N GLU A 742 20.87 5.78 14.39
CA GLU A 742 22.24 6.30 14.18
C GLU A 742 22.66 6.23 12.70
N SER A 743 23.36 7.26 12.20
CA SER A 743 23.85 7.28 10.81
C SER A 743 25.01 6.29 10.60
N THR A 744 25.14 5.72 9.40
CA THR A 744 26.22 4.76 9.07
C THR A 744 27.62 5.32 9.32
N LEU A 745 27.84 6.61 9.02
CA LEU A 745 29.13 7.27 9.28
C LEU A 745 29.41 7.44 10.77
N THR A 746 28.38 7.65 11.60
CA THR A 746 28.52 7.71 13.06
C THR A 746 28.94 6.35 13.62
N LEU A 747 28.34 5.27 13.11
CA LEU A 747 28.73 3.90 13.50
C LEU A 747 30.16 3.57 13.08
N ILE A 748 30.57 3.96 11.86
CA ILE A 748 31.95 3.85 11.38
C ILE A 748 32.91 4.61 12.30
N GLN A 749 32.60 5.87 12.63
CA GLN A 749 33.42 6.69 13.52
C GLN A 749 33.61 6.02 14.89
N LYS A 750 32.50 5.59 15.51
CA LYS A 750 32.52 4.93 16.81
C LYS A 750 33.35 3.66 16.76
N LYS A 751 33.15 2.83 15.73
CA LYS A 751 33.88 1.58 15.56
C LYS A 751 35.40 1.80 15.44
N LEU A 752 35.81 2.78 14.64
CA LEU A 752 37.22 3.12 14.49
C LEU A 752 37.83 3.69 15.78
N VAL A 753 37.08 4.46 16.57
CA VAL A 753 37.54 4.97 17.88
C VAL A 753 37.68 3.82 18.89
N ASP A 754 36.68 2.94 18.96
CA ASP A 754 36.70 1.78 19.86
C ASP A 754 37.88 0.83 19.54
N ASP A 755 38.22 0.69 18.27
CA ASP A 755 39.34 -0.13 17.79
C ASP A 755 40.71 0.62 17.87
N ASN A 756 40.75 1.85 18.38
CA ASN A 756 41.94 2.75 18.44
C ASN A 756 42.56 3.12 17.08
N GLU A 757 41.77 3.07 16.02
CA GLU A 757 42.20 3.32 14.63
C GLU A 757 41.96 4.77 14.20
N LEU A 758 41.16 5.54 14.93
CA LEU A 758 40.83 6.93 14.61
C LEU A 758 41.06 7.87 15.80
N ILE A 759 41.86 8.91 15.57
CA ILE A 759 42.11 9.99 16.53
C ILE A 759 41.19 11.16 16.19
N LEU A 760 40.36 11.55 17.16
CA LEU A 760 39.47 12.71 17.08
C LEU A 760 40.08 13.94 17.76
N GLN A 761 39.64 15.13 17.35
CA GLN A 761 39.99 16.36 18.03
C GLN A 761 39.41 16.33 19.46
N LYS A 762 40.26 16.55 20.47
CA LYS A 762 39.83 16.72 21.86
C LYS A 762 39.71 18.20 22.20
N THR A 763 38.73 18.53 23.05
CA THR A 763 38.58 19.87 23.67
C THR A 763 39.62 20.09 24.77
N ASP A 764 40.04 19.02 25.44
CA ASP A 764 41.13 19.00 26.42
C ASP A 764 42.40 18.42 25.81
N LYS A 765 43.53 18.49 26.53
CA LYS A 765 44.81 17.93 26.10
C LYS A 765 44.72 16.41 25.86
N TYR A 766 45.46 15.88 24.88
CA TYR A 766 45.49 14.45 24.51
C TYR A 766 46.02 13.54 25.61
N GLY A 767 46.69 14.09 26.63
CA GLY A 767 47.25 13.37 27.77
C GLY A 767 48.61 12.75 27.46
N THR A 768 49.50 12.73 28.45
CA THR A 768 50.92 12.37 28.27
C THR A 768 51.12 10.91 27.82
N ALA A 769 50.21 10.00 28.15
CA ALA A 769 50.30 8.59 27.75
C ALA A 769 50.14 8.39 26.24
N ILE A 770 49.12 9.02 25.63
CA ILE A 770 48.87 8.97 24.17
C ILE A 770 50.02 9.64 23.40
N LEU A 771 50.49 10.79 23.89
CA LEU A 771 51.60 11.49 23.26
C LEU A 771 52.91 10.69 23.37
N ARG A 772 53.14 9.96 24.48
CA ARG A 772 54.31 9.07 24.63
C ARG A 772 54.22 7.86 23.70
N ASP A 773 53.04 7.24 23.57
CA ASP A 773 52.82 6.18 22.60
C ASP A 773 53.09 6.67 21.17
N LEU A 774 52.60 7.87 20.83
CA LEU A 774 52.86 8.50 19.54
C LEU A 774 54.35 8.72 19.27
N SER A 775 55.09 9.18 20.29
CA SER A 775 56.55 9.34 20.25
C SER A 775 57.25 8.01 19.97
N ASP A 776 56.99 7.01 20.80
CA ASP A 776 57.82 5.82 20.91
C ASP A 776 57.51 4.80 19.79
N ASN A 777 56.24 4.69 19.40
CA ASN A 777 55.78 3.68 18.45
C ASN A 777 55.62 4.19 17.01
N TYR A 778 55.56 5.51 16.79
CA TYR A 778 55.28 6.08 15.47
C TYR A 778 56.32 7.14 15.05
N ILE A 779 56.33 8.32 15.68
CA ILE A 779 57.13 9.47 15.22
C ILE A 779 58.62 9.19 15.27
N PHE A 780 59.15 8.72 16.41
CA PHE A 780 60.59 8.56 16.63
C PHE A 780 61.07 7.12 16.62
N LYS A 781 60.21 6.17 16.22
CA LYS A 781 60.53 4.74 16.20
C LYS A 781 61.77 4.40 15.38
N THR A 782 61.98 5.10 14.26
CA THR A 782 63.06 4.82 13.30
C THR A 782 64.10 5.93 13.21
N ALA A 783 63.78 7.15 13.65
CA ALA A 783 64.67 8.30 13.57
C ALA A 783 64.51 9.21 14.79
N LYS A 784 65.61 9.82 15.25
CA LYS A 784 65.60 10.75 16.40
C LYS A 784 65.04 12.13 16.07
N THR A 785 64.93 12.44 14.77
CA THR A 785 64.50 13.73 14.23
C THR A 785 63.70 13.49 12.96
N VAL A 786 62.53 14.13 12.83
CA VAL A 786 61.62 13.96 11.69
C VAL A 786 61.00 15.31 11.29
N GLU A 787 60.83 15.57 9.99
CA GLU A 787 60.14 16.77 9.49
C GLU A 787 58.65 16.72 9.83
N CYS A 788 58.08 17.80 10.37
CA CYS A 788 56.68 17.84 10.80
C CYS A 788 55.71 17.53 9.63
N LYS A 789 56.01 18.04 8.44
CA LYS A 789 55.28 17.70 7.21
C LYS A 789 55.35 16.21 6.89
N TYR A 790 56.52 15.60 7.06
CA TYR A 790 56.71 14.17 6.81
C TYR A 790 55.97 13.30 7.83
N ILE A 791 55.83 13.77 9.08
CA ILE A 791 54.96 13.11 10.07
C ILE A 791 53.51 13.09 9.57
N LEU A 792 53.00 14.22 9.07
CA LEU A 792 51.66 14.27 8.48
C LEU A 792 51.52 13.34 7.27
N ASP A 793 52.50 13.32 6.37
CA ASP A 793 52.49 12.42 5.21
C ASP A 793 52.51 10.94 5.62
N ASN A 794 53.20 10.57 6.72
CA ASN A 794 53.18 9.23 7.27
C ASN A 794 51.80 8.85 7.81
N PHE A 795 51.13 9.74 8.53
CA PHE A 795 49.74 9.55 8.98
C PHE A 795 48.77 9.30 7.82
N TYR A 796 49.05 9.87 6.65
CA TYR A 796 48.24 9.66 5.46
C TYR A 796 48.61 8.40 4.68
N SER A 797 49.87 7.96 4.73
CA SER A 797 50.41 6.97 3.78
C SER A 797 50.72 5.62 4.42
N ILE A 798 50.97 5.57 5.72
CA ILE A 798 51.34 4.34 6.42
C ILE A 798 50.07 3.72 7.02
N GLY A 799 49.65 2.57 6.50
CA GLY A 799 48.38 1.95 6.85
C GLY A 799 48.25 1.43 8.29
N ASN A 800 49.37 1.18 8.99
CA ASN A 800 49.35 0.74 10.40
C ASN A 800 49.50 1.90 11.39
N TRP A 801 49.39 3.15 10.93
CA TRP A 801 49.30 4.32 11.80
C TRP A 801 47.83 4.65 12.03
N PRO A 802 47.46 5.13 13.23
CA PRO A 802 46.09 5.56 13.47
C PRO A 802 45.72 6.72 12.53
N VAL A 803 44.47 6.76 12.08
CA VAL A 803 43.95 7.76 11.16
C VAL A 803 43.65 9.06 11.91
N LEU A 804 44.04 10.19 11.34
CA LEU A 804 43.68 11.52 11.87
C LEU A 804 42.36 12.00 11.24
N ALA A 805 41.40 12.40 12.07
CA ALA A 805 40.13 12.96 11.56
C ALA A 805 40.33 14.28 10.79
N ASN A 806 41.36 15.06 11.13
CA ASN A 806 41.79 16.25 10.41
C ASN A 806 43.27 16.55 10.71
N LYS A 807 43.89 17.42 9.90
CA LYS A 807 45.31 17.79 10.07
C LYS A 807 45.63 18.66 11.30
N SER A 808 44.66 19.40 11.84
CA SER A 808 44.91 20.25 13.03
C SER A 808 45.13 19.43 14.29
N ILE A 809 44.66 18.18 14.32
CA ILE A 809 44.95 17.22 15.40
C ILE A 809 46.46 17.03 15.55
N LEU A 810 47.18 16.83 14.44
CA LEU A 810 48.63 16.67 14.49
C LEU A 810 49.32 17.92 15.05
N ASP A 811 48.89 19.10 14.60
CA ASP A 811 49.45 20.38 15.10
C ASP A 811 49.24 20.51 16.61
N SER A 812 48.03 20.21 17.10
CA SER A 812 47.71 20.20 18.54
C SER A 812 48.57 19.19 19.29
N MET A 813 48.67 17.95 18.80
CA MET A 813 49.48 16.91 19.45
C MET A 813 50.96 17.29 19.50
N LEU A 814 51.51 17.83 18.40
CA LEU A 814 52.89 18.30 18.31
C LEU A 814 53.17 19.43 19.31
N ARG A 815 52.27 20.40 19.47
CA ARG A 815 52.41 21.47 20.47
C ARG A 815 52.31 20.96 21.90
N GLU A 816 51.32 20.13 22.19
CA GLU A 816 51.12 19.56 23.52
C GLU A 816 52.27 18.64 23.94
N GLY A 817 52.89 17.93 23.00
CA GLY A 817 54.09 17.14 23.27
C GLY A 817 55.32 17.99 23.55
N VAL A 818 55.42 19.20 22.98
CA VAL A 818 56.43 20.20 23.36
C VAL A 818 56.18 20.70 24.78
N GLU A 819 54.94 21.12 25.09
CA GLU A 819 54.55 21.59 26.43
C GLU A 819 54.75 20.51 27.50
N SER A 820 54.46 19.25 27.16
CA SER A 820 54.62 18.10 28.06
C SER A 820 56.08 17.60 28.16
N GLY A 821 57.02 18.24 27.46
CA GLY A 821 58.44 17.91 27.50
C GLY A 821 58.79 16.55 26.89
N LEU A 822 58.00 16.04 25.95
CA LEU A 822 58.25 14.76 25.27
C LEU A 822 59.18 14.91 24.07
N TRP A 823 59.05 16.01 23.32
CA TRP A 823 59.91 16.36 22.19
C TRP A 823 60.15 17.87 22.12
N ALA A 824 61.12 18.26 21.30
CA ALA A 824 61.37 19.64 20.93
C ALA A 824 61.06 19.84 19.44
N ILE A 825 60.65 21.05 19.05
CA ILE A 825 60.42 21.42 17.65
C ILE A 825 61.41 22.52 17.29
N TYR A 826 62.10 22.37 16.17
CA TYR A 826 63.08 23.36 15.71
C TYR A 826 62.94 23.63 14.22
N LYS A 827 63.30 24.84 13.79
CA LYS A 827 63.30 25.23 12.38
C LYS A 827 64.53 24.66 11.68
N LYS A 828 64.33 23.95 10.58
CA LYS A 828 65.40 23.47 9.70
C LYS A 828 66.25 24.67 9.27
N TRP A 829 67.57 24.52 9.35
CA TRP A 829 68.52 25.52 8.92
C TRP A 829 69.54 24.88 7.96
N SER A 830 70.04 25.67 7.01
CA SER A 830 70.82 25.19 5.87
C SER A 830 72.34 25.24 6.09
N ASP A 831 72.80 25.88 7.17
CA ASP A 831 74.21 26.16 7.43
C ASP A 831 74.85 25.08 8.33
N PRO A 832 75.77 24.25 7.80
CA PRO A 832 76.44 23.20 8.56
C PRO A 832 77.37 23.72 9.67
N THR A 833 77.69 25.01 9.68
CA THR A 833 78.63 25.61 10.64
C THR A 833 77.96 26.09 11.94
N GLN A 834 76.63 26.15 11.96
CA GLN A 834 75.87 26.54 13.14
C GLN A 834 75.70 25.37 14.12
N ALA A 835 76.17 25.54 15.36
CA ALA A 835 76.11 24.52 16.41
C ALA A 835 74.70 24.30 17.01
N ARG A 836 73.75 25.22 16.78
CA ARG A 836 72.38 25.17 17.31
C ARG A 836 71.35 25.70 16.30
N PRO A 837 70.08 25.24 16.35
CA PRO A 837 69.01 25.76 15.52
C PRO A 837 68.76 27.25 15.78
N THR A 838 68.41 28.01 14.74
CA THR A 838 68.04 29.44 14.86
C THR A 838 66.75 29.65 15.66
N GLU A 839 65.83 28.69 15.59
CA GLU A 839 64.58 28.67 16.35
C GLU A 839 64.36 27.25 16.90
N ILE A 840 64.20 27.14 18.22
CA ILE A 840 63.84 25.90 18.92
C ILE A 840 62.77 26.19 19.98
N TYR A 841 61.84 25.25 20.12
CA TYR A 841 60.72 25.24 21.06
C TYR A 841 60.76 23.95 21.89
N PHE A 842 60.57 24.08 23.20
CA PHE A 842 60.62 23.03 24.22
C PHE A 842 59.72 23.43 25.39
N SER A 843 59.63 22.63 26.47
CA SER A 843 58.69 22.86 27.58
C SER A 843 58.64 24.30 28.09
N ASP A 844 59.81 24.94 28.25
CA ASP A 844 59.92 26.27 28.85
C ASP A 844 59.79 27.40 27.80
N LYS A 845 59.76 27.04 26.52
CA LYS A 845 59.56 27.93 25.38
C LYS A 845 58.61 27.26 24.39
N PRO A 846 57.29 27.27 24.66
CA PRO A 846 56.30 26.59 23.83
C PRO A 846 56.21 27.21 22.43
N VAL A 847 55.60 26.46 21.50
CA VAL A 847 55.43 26.90 20.11
C VAL A 847 54.36 28.01 20.03
N PRO A 848 54.65 29.18 19.44
CA PRO A 848 53.66 30.25 19.26
C PRO A 848 52.43 29.78 18.46
N MET A 849 51.22 30.15 18.90
CA MET A 849 49.97 29.68 18.29
C MET A 849 49.81 30.04 16.80
N ASN A 850 50.36 31.18 16.37
CA ASN A 850 50.24 31.68 15.00
C ASN A 850 51.25 31.05 14.02
N LEU A 851 52.13 30.17 14.49
CA LEU A 851 53.18 29.58 13.69
C LEU A 851 52.73 28.26 13.07
N ASP A 852 52.71 28.15 11.74
CA ASP A 852 52.37 26.89 11.05
C ASP A 852 53.57 25.93 11.01
N ILE A 853 53.71 25.09 12.04
CA ILE A 853 54.82 24.14 12.17
C ILE A 853 54.74 22.95 11.21
N ILE A 854 53.60 22.73 10.55
CA ILE A 854 53.42 21.59 9.64
C ILE A 854 53.87 21.96 8.23
N ASN A 855 53.47 23.13 7.73
CA ASN A 855 53.77 23.52 6.34
C ASN A 855 55.11 24.24 6.18
N LEU A 856 55.62 24.85 7.25
CA LEU A 856 56.95 25.46 7.26
C LEU A 856 58.02 24.40 7.53
N GLU A 857 59.30 24.72 7.26
CA GLU A 857 60.42 23.79 7.41
C GLU A 857 60.79 23.50 8.89
N TYR A 858 59.86 22.97 9.70
CA TYR A 858 60.12 22.55 11.08
C TYR A 858 60.31 21.04 11.21
N LYS A 859 61.12 20.66 12.19
CA LYS A 859 61.43 19.28 12.57
C LYS A 859 61.10 19.05 14.03
N ALA A 860 60.50 17.90 14.33
CA ALA A 860 60.37 17.39 15.68
C ALA A 860 61.61 16.53 16.02
N THR A 861 62.06 16.57 17.27
CA THR A 861 63.20 15.78 17.76
C THR A 861 63.01 15.34 19.19
N THR A 862 63.60 14.20 19.57
CA THR A 862 63.56 13.74 20.96
C THR A 862 64.29 14.70 21.89
N VAL A 863 63.79 14.88 23.12
CA VAL A 863 64.42 15.75 24.14
C VAL A 863 65.82 15.27 24.50
N ASP A 864 66.06 13.96 24.57
CA ASP A 864 67.39 13.38 24.82
C ASP A 864 68.40 13.81 23.75
N PHE A 865 68.01 13.80 22.47
CA PHE A 865 68.87 14.25 21.39
C PHE A 865 69.13 15.76 21.46
N ALA A 866 68.11 16.57 21.73
CA ALA A 866 68.27 18.02 21.89
C ALA A 866 69.17 18.39 23.08
N LYS A 867 69.07 17.68 24.22
CA LYS A 867 69.94 17.86 25.39
C LYS A 867 71.39 17.45 25.10
N LYS A 868 71.60 16.28 24.50
CA LYS A 868 72.95 15.81 24.10
C LYS A 868 73.61 16.73 23.07
N SER A 869 72.81 17.42 22.27
CA SER A 869 73.29 18.40 21.28
C SER A 869 73.47 19.81 21.86
N GLY A 870 73.18 20.03 23.15
CA GLY A 870 73.34 21.32 23.82
C GLY A 870 72.33 22.39 23.42
N TRP A 871 71.15 22.00 22.92
CA TRP A 871 70.16 22.93 22.36
C TRP A 871 69.13 23.47 23.37
N LEU A 872 68.99 22.83 24.53
CA LEU A 872 68.06 23.25 25.58
C LEU A 872 68.85 23.94 26.68
N ASP A 873 68.47 25.18 27.05
CA ASP A 873 69.10 25.94 28.14
C ASP A 873 68.79 25.29 29.49
N VAL A 874 69.61 24.32 29.91
CA VAL A 874 69.50 23.69 31.23
C VAL A 874 70.35 24.48 32.21
N ASP A 875 69.71 25.12 33.20
CA ASP A 875 70.12 25.13 34.62
C ASP A 875 69.53 26.34 35.39
N LYS A 876 68.20 26.47 35.49
CA LYS A 876 67.58 27.27 36.56
C LYS A 876 67.00 26.33 37.63
N PRO A 877 67.26 26.53 38.93
CA PRO A 877 66.68 25.71 39.98
C PRO A 877 65.16 25.93 40.04
N SER A 878 64.39 24.86 40.25
CA SER A 878 62.92 24.95 40.31
C SER A 878 62.46 25.73 41.55
N PRO A 879 61.29 26.38 41.51
CA PRO A 879 60.72 27.09 42.66
C PRO A 879 60.65 26.23 43.93
N GLU A 880 60.38 24.94 43.81
CA GLU A 880 60.31 23.99 44.93
C GLU A 880 61.68 23.78 45.59
N LYS A 881 62.76 23.69 44.79
CA LYS A 881 64.13 23.56 45.33
C LYS A 881 64.56 24.83 46.04
N VAL A 882 64.17 26.00 45.53
CA VAL A 882 64.42 27.29 46.17
C VAL A 882 63.68 27.36 47.51
N LYS A 883 62.39 26.99 47.56
CA LYS A 883 61.61 26.92 48.81
C LYS A 883 62.19 25.94 49.80
N GLU A 884 62.60 24.74 49.38
CA GLU A 884 63.21 23.73 50.26
C GLU A 884 64.50 24.26 50.90
N ALA A 885 65.31 25.00 50.15
CA ALA A 885 66.52 25.65 50.67
C ALA A 885 66.19 26.74 51.72
N ILE A 886 65.18 27.58 51.46
CA ILE A 886 64.71 28.62 52.41
C ILE A 886 64.14 27.97 53.67
N SER A 887 63.30 26.94 53.55
CA SER A 887 62.72 26.22 54.69
C SER A 887 63.77 25.52 55.55
N LYS A 888 64.80 24.89 54.95
CA LYS A 888 65.92 24.29 55.70
C LYS A 888 66.71 25.35 56.48
N LEU A 889 66.91 26.51 55.87
CA LEU A 889 67.61 27.63 56.49
C LEU A 889 66.83 28.17 57.70
N LEU A 890 65.50 28.24 57.62
CA LEU A 890 64.64 28.64 58.73
C LEU A 890 64.50 27.57 59.81
N ALA A 891 64.50 26.29 59.45
CA ALA A 891 64.49 25.19 60.42
C ALA A 891 65.72 25.21 61.34
N ASN A 892 66.86 25.70 60.85
CA ASN A 892 68.09 25.80 61.62
C ASN A 892 68.23 27.09 62.42
N ASN A 893 67.66 28.21 61.96
CA ASN A 893 67.90 29.54 62.53
C ASN A 893 66.66 30.21 63.16
N GLY A 894 65.46 29.66 62.97
CA GLY A 894 64.20 30.19 63.52
C GLY A 894 63.67 31.41 62.77
N ALA A 895 64.46 32.48 62.65
CA ALA A 895 64.18 33.73 61.94
C ALA A 895 65.42 34.22 61.17
N VAL A 896 65.26 34.72 59.93
CA VAL A 896 66.38 35.20 59.10
C VAL A 896 66.00 36.42 58.25
N VAL A 897 66.94 37.36 58.08
CA VAL A 897 66.79 38.53 57.17
C VAL A 897 66.73 38.06 55.71
N VAL A 898 65.83 38.63 54.91
CA VAL A 898 65.61 38.23 53.52
C VAL A 898 66.88 38.35 52.65
N ASP A 899 67.68 39.40 52.81
CA ASP A 899 68.97 39.52 52.10
C ASP A 899 69.98 38.40 52.44
N ASP A 900 69.93 37.88 53.66
CA ASP A 900 70.79 36.76 54.07
C ASP A 900 70.23 35.43 53.56
N ILE A 901 68.91 35.31 53.42
CA ILE A 901 68.27 34.21 52.68
C ILE A 901 68.77 34.20 51.23
N VAL A 902 68.78 35.35 50.56
CA VAL A 902 69.27 35.49 49.18
C VAL A 902 70.72 35.02 49.06
N LYS A 903 71.62 35.50 49.93
CA LYS A 903 73.03 35.08 49.92
C LYS A 903 73.21 33.58 50.15
N GLN A 904 72.53 33.02 51.15
CA GLN A 904 72.70 31.62 51.56
C GLN A 904 72.05 30.63 50.57
N VAL A 905 70.91 31.00 49.99
CA VAL A 905 70.28 30.21 48.93
C VAL A 905 71.15 30.22 47.69
N LYS A 906 71.77 31.36 47.31
CA LYS A 906 72.73 31.41 46.20
C LYS A 906 74.00 30.58 46.43
N LEU A 907 74.45 30.41 47.67
CA LEU A 907 75.58 29.53 47.98
C LEU A 907 75.25 28.05 47.76
N SER A 908 74.00 27.63 48.02
CA SER A 908 73.54 26.25 47.83
C SER A 908 72.99 25.98 46.43
N LEU A 909 72.44 27.01 45.77
CA LEU A 909 71.85 26.99 44.43
C LEU A 909 72.46 28.14 43.60
N ALA A 910 73.68 27.93 43.10
CA ALA A 910 74.51 28.95 42.43
C ALA A 910 73.88 29.65 41.21
N LYS A 911 72.82 29.09 40.64
CA LYS A 911 72.11 29.61 39.46
C LYS A 911 70.69 30.11 39.78
N ALA A 912 70.34 30.28 41.06
CA ALA A 912 69.08 30.90 41.46
C ALA A 912 69.13 32.42 41.25
N GLU A 913 68.14 32.98 40.56
CA GLU A 913 67.97 34.43 40.43
C GLU A 913 67.39 35.03 41.72
N ASP A 914 67.69 36.29 42.02
CA ASP A 914 67.16 36.97 43.21
C ASP A 914 65.63 36.93 43.23
N THR A 915 64.99 37.19 42.10
CA THR A 915 63.53 37.15 41.96
C THR A 915 62.95 35.79 42.34
N GLN A 916 63.61 34.67 41.99
CA GLN A 916 63.13 33.34 42.39
C GLN A 916 63.18 33.12 43.91
N ILE A 917 64.11 33.77 44.59
CA ILE A 917 64.29 33.67 46.04
C ILE A 917 63.26 34.56 46.75
N TYR A 918 63.04 35.79 46.27
CA TYR A 918 61.98 36.67 46.80
C TYR A 918 60.59 36.06 46.60
N ASP A 919 60.31 35.49 45.42
CA ASP A 919 59.05 34.77 45.16
C ASP A 919 58.90 33.56 46.11
N GLY A 920 60.00 32.85 46.38
CA GLY A 920 60.03 31.74 47.35
C GLY A 920 59.74 32.18 48.79
N VAL A 921 60.30 33.31 49.22
CA VAL A 921 60.03 33.94 50.52
C VAL A 921 58.55 34.36 50.61
N GLN A 922 58.04 35.03 49.58
CA GLN A 922 56.64 35.48 49.51
C GLN A 922 55.67 34.31 49.59
N ASP A 923 55.90 33.25 48.80
CA ASP A 923 55.02 32.09 48.77
C ASP A 923 55.08 31.29 50.09
N LEU A 924 56.24 31.19 50.73
CA LEU A 924 56.34 30.58 52.06
C LEU A 924 55.57 31.36 53.13
N ALA A 925 55.60 32.69 53.10
CA ALA A 925 54.85 33.52 54.04
C ALA A 925 53.34 33.59 53.71
N THR A 926 52.97 33.40 52.45
CA THR A 926 51.56 33.33 52.01
C THR A 926 50.89 32.02 52.47
N ASN A 927 51.67 30.94 52.62
CA ASN A 927 51.19 29.66 53.11
C ASN A 927 51.32 29.55 54.64
N LYS A 928 50.33 28.95 55.33
CA LYS A 928 50.32 28.82 56.80
C LYS A 928 51.64 28.17 57.31
N GLY A 929 52.39 28.88 58.16
CA GLY A 929 53.61 28.33 58.80
C GLY A 929 54.79 29.30 58.92
N TYR A 930 54.76 30.43 58.21
CA TYR A 930 55.78 31.48 58.26
C TYR A 930 55.12 32.87 58.28
N ALA A 931 55.83 33.87 58.82
CA ALA A 931 55.45 35.27 58.74
C ALA A 931 56.65 36.12 58.35
N ILE A 932 56.40 37.28 57.74
CA ILE A 932 57.41 38.28 57.43
C ILE A 932 57.16 39.49 58.32
N TYR A 933 58.20 40.05 58.95
CA TYR A 933 58.03 41.28 59.71
C TYR A 933 59.17 42.27 59.51
N ARG A 934 58.86 43.55 59.75
CA ARG A 934 59.82 44.65 59.74
C ARG A 934 60.39 44.84 61.14
N GLY A 935 61.67 44.51 61.31
CA GLY A 935 62.32 44.62 62.61
C GLY A 935 63.68 43.93 62.66
N LYS A 936 64.15 43.66 63.88
CA LYS A 936 65.41 42.95 64.10
C LYS A 936 65.16 41.45 64.25
N VAL A 937 66.08 40.62 63.75
CA VAL A 937 65.97 39.15 63.81
C VAL A 937 65.85 38.61 65.23
N ASP A 938 66.49 39.26 66.20
CA ASP A 938 66.54 38.90 67.63
C ASP A 938 65.44 39.56 68.48
N GLN A 939 64.45 40.22 67.85
CA GLN A 939 63.38 40.89 68.57
C GLN A 939 62.49 39.90 69.33
N VAL A 940 62.28 40.17 70.63
CA VAL A 940 61.48 39.33 71.54
C VAL A 940 60.00 39.72 71.51
N ASP A 941 59.69 41.02 71.49
CA ASP A 941 58.30 41.50 71.43
C ASP A 941 57.70 41.31 70.03
N ARG A 942 56.44 40.89 69.96
CA ARG A 942 55.73 40.77 68.67
C ARG A 942 55.62 42.17 68.03
N PRO A 943 56.03 42.34 66.76
CA PRO A 943 55.81 43.57 66.02
C PRO A 943 54.32 43.93 65.98
N LYS A 944 54.01 45.21 65.78
CA LYS A 944 52.62 45.65 65.56
C LYS A 944 52.03 44.93 64.34
N GLU A 945 50.72 44.74 64.30
CA GLU A 945 50.04 44.08 63.17
C GLU A 945 50.33 44.73 61.81
N GLU A 946 50.57 46.05 61.77
CA GLU A 946 50.93 46.80 60.56
C GLU A 946 52.34 46.49 60.02
N ASP A 947 53.21 45.89 60.83
CA ASP A 947 54.60 45.57 60.51
C ASP A 947 54.87 44.04 60.46
N CYS A 948 53.83 43.21 60.48
CA CYS A 948 53.91 41.74 60.43
C CYS A 948 52.87 41.16 59.46
N PHE A 949 53.36 40.46 58.44
CA PHE A 949 52.59 39.95 57.31
C PHE A 949 52.61 38.41 57.28
N GLU A 950 51.44 37.78 57.31
CA GLU A 950 51.27 36.33 57.21
C GLU A 950 50.02 35.98 56.41
N GLY A 951 50.02 34.84 55.72
CA GLY A 951 48.86 34.33 54.99
C GLY A 951 48.41 35.26 53.87
N TYR A 952 47.09 35.54 53.82
CA TYR A 952 46.48 36.36 52.77
C TYR A 952 46.89 37.84 52.79
N ASN A 953 47.57 38.31 53.83
CA ASN A 953 48.06 39.69 53.90
C ASN A 953 49.41 39.86 53.19
N VAL A 954 50.12 38.78 52.88
CA VAL A 954 51.43 38.82 52.20
C VAL A 954 51.34 39.30 50.74
N PRO A 955 50.37 38.86 49.92
CA PRO A 955 50.29 39.21 48.49
C PRO A 955 50.03 40.70 48.12
N GLY A 956 50.07 41.64 49.07
CA GLY A 956 49.87 43.08 48.84
C GLY A 956 50.99 44.00 49.33
N HIS A 957 52.05 43.45 49.93
CA HIS A 957 53.16 44.22 50.50
C HIS A 957 54.49 43.85 49.82
N PRO A 958 55.27 44.84 49.35
CA PRO A 958 56.59 44.58 48.78
C PRO A 958 57.55 44.13 49.89
N ILE A 959 58.14 42.95 49.71
CA ILE A 959 59.14 42.39 50.61
C ILE A 959 60.47 43.10 50.34
N GLU A 960 61.02 43.72 51.37
CA GLU A 960 62.31 44.41 51.31
C GLU A 960 63.42 43.48 51.81
N GLY A 961 64.65 43.71 51.35
CA GLY A 961 65.82 42.93 51.75
C GLY A 961 66.08 42.93 53.27
N THR A 962 65.63 43.97 53.97
CA THR A 962 65.76 44.13 55.42
C THR A 962 64.66 43.46 56.24
N ASP A 963 63.63 42.92 55.59
CA ASP A 963 62.56 42.22 56.29
C ASP A 963 63.07 40.90 56.87
N VAL A 964 62.38 40.39 57.88
CA VAL A 964 62.73 39.12 58.54
C VAL A 964 61.64 38.09 58.29
N LEU A 965 62.00 36.95 57.70
CA LEU A 965 61.14 35.79 57.60
C LEU A 965 61.32 34.93 58.87
N ILE A 966 60.22 34.60 59.54
CA ILE A 966 60.21 33.87 60.81
C ILE A 966 59.27 32.66 60.75
N SER A 967 59.77 31.51 61.21
CA SER A 967 58.99 30.27 61.30
C SER A 967 57.96 30.32 62.43
N ARG A 968 56.83 29.63 62.27
CA ARG A 968 55.78 29.56 63.30
C ARG A 968 56.27 28.93 64.61
N SER A 969 57.22 28.00 64.55
CA SER A 969 57.88 27.44 65.73
C SER A 969 58.66 28.49 66.52
N GLU A 970 59.38 29.38 65.84
CA GLU A 970 60.14 30.47 66.46
C GLU A 970 59.20 31.54 67.04
N GLN A 971 58.13 31.90 66.32
CA GLN A 971 57.08 32.80 66.84
C GLN A 971 56.45 32.26 68.15
N SER A 972 56.25 30.94 68.24
CA SER A 972 55.74 30.29 69.45
C SER A 972 56.75 30.31 70.59
N GLN A 973 58.03 30.05 70.34
CA GLN A 973 59.09 30.14 71.35
C GLN A 973 59.25 31.57 71.91
N ARG A 974 59.03 32.59 71.07
CA ARG A 974 59.03 34.01 71.48
C ARG A 974 57.75 34.46 72.18
N GLY A 975 56.76 33.58 72.31
CA GLY A 975 55.49 33.89 72.98
C GLY A 975 54.57 34.82 72.18
N TRP A 976 54.69 34.86 70.85
CA TRP A 976 53.88 35.75 69.99
C TRP A 976 52.43 35.31 69.81
N PHE A 977 52.08 34.10 70.27
CA PHE A 977 50.71 33.59 70.30
C PHE A 977 50.14 33.72 71.72
N THR A 978 49.12 34.55 71.88
CA THR A 978 48.32 34.63 73.10
C THR A 978 47.26 33.54 73.10
N ASN A 979 47.29 32.63 74.09
CA ASN A 979 46.18 31.69 74.32
C ASN A 979 44.99 32.47 74.93
N PRO A 980 43.80 32.50 74.30
CA PRO A 980 42.62 33.07 74.93
C PRO A 980 42.11 32.14 76.04
N ALA A 981 41.86 32.69 77.23
CA ALA A 981 41.57 31.97 78.48
C ALA A 981 40.26 31.12 78.51
N ARG A 982 39.50 31.05 77.40
CA ARG A 982 38.24 30.27 77.29
C ARG A 982 38.13 29.40 76.03
N GLY A 983 39.06 29.49 75.09
CA GLY A 983 38.99 28.79 73.80
C GLY A 983 39.41 27.32 73.87
N VAL A 984 38.93 26.52 72.92
CA VAL A 984 39.36 25.13 72.69
C VAL A 984 40.00 25.03 71.31
N HIS A 985 41.15 24.39 71.25
CA HIS A 985 42.02 24.33 70.08
C HIS A 985 42.75 23.00 70.02
N VAL A 986 42.56 22.24 68.94
CA VAL A 986 43.19 20.94 68.73
C VAL A 986 43.97 20.94 67.43
N GLN A 987 45.25 20.59 67.53
CA GLN A 987 46.13 20.39 66.38
C GLN A 987 46.71 18.98 66.42
N GLY A 988 46.82 18.34 65.26
CA GLY A 988 47.46 17.02 65.10
C GLY A 988 47.97 16.80 63.68
N SER A 989 49.06 16.05 63.55
CA SER A 989 49.65 15.64 62.26
C SER A 989 50.20 14.22 62.36
N ASP A 990 50.29 13.49 61.24
CA ASP A 990 50.90 12.16 61.12
C ASP A 990 50.37 11.08 62.07
N GLY A 991 49.26 10.43 61.69
CA GLY A 991 48.81 9.18 62.34
C GLY A 991 48.40 9.30 63.81
N ASP A 992 48.27 10.52 64.33
CA ASP A 992 47.81 10.78 65.69
C ASP A 992 46.35 10.38 65.87
N ASN A 993 46.02 9.77 67.00
CA ASN A 993 44.65 9.33 67.34
C ASN A 993 43.68 10.53 67.38
N LYS A 994 44.21 11.73 67.62
CA LYS A 994 43.45 13.00 67.55
C LYS A 994 42.90 13.28 66.15
N VAL A 995 43.68 13.08 65.08
CA VAL A 995 43.26 13.31 63.68
C VAL A 995 42.09 12.41 63.32
N GLN A 996 42.20 11.12 63.66
CA GLN A 996 41.17 10.15 63.36
C GLN A 996 39.87 10.43 64.13
N LYS A 997 39.98 10.81 65.41
CA LYS A 997 38.81 11.20 66.24
C LYS A 997 38.12 12.46 65.72
N VAL A 998 38.87 13.48 65.27
CA VAL A 998 38.25 14.67 64.68
C VAL A 998 37.53 14.32 63.37
N VAL A 999 38.12 13.49 62.50
CA VAL A 999 37.47 13.02 61.26
C VAL A 999 36.20 12.20 61.55
N GLU A 1000 36.20 11.37 62.59
CA GLU A 1000 35.00 10.63 63.02
C GLU A 1000 33.86 11.54 63.46
N LEU A 1001 34.19 12.64 64.15
CA LEU A 1001 33.24 13.66 64.62
C LEU A 1001 32.59 14.43 63.45
N LEU A 1002 33.27 14.60 62.30
CA LEU A 1002 32.76 15.36 61.14
C LEU A 1002 31.43 14.81 60.61
N GLY A 1003 31.28 13.48 60.51
CA GLY A 1003 30.05 12.89 59.98
C GLY A 1003 28.84 13.07 60.92
N SER A 1004 29.09 13.23 62.22
CA SER A 1004 28.04 13.57 63.18
C SER A 1004 27.84 15.07 63.36
N LEU A 1005 28.74 15.90 62.84
CA LEU A 1005 28.82 17.33 63.15
C LEU A 1005 27.60 18.10 62.65
N GLY A 1006 27.25 17.98 61.37
CA GLY A 1006 26.08 18.68 60.82
C GLY A 1006 24.77 18.21 61.46
N SER A 1007 24.68 16.93 61.83
CA SER A 1007 23.52 16.39 62.57
C SER A 1007 23.42 16.94 64.01
N SER A 1008 24.54 17.17 64.70
CA SER A 1008 24.56 17.74 66.06
C SER A 1008 24.15 19.23 66.06
N TYR A 1009 24.59 20.00 65.07
CA TYR A 1009 24.13 21.38 64.85
C TYR A 1009 22.66 21.44 64.40
N ARG A 1010 22.18 20.50 63.57
CA ARG A 1010 20.74 20.38 63.21
C ARG A 1010 19.85 20.09 64.42
N ARG A 1011 20.30 19.22 65.32
CA ARG A 1011 19.59 18.85 66.56
C ARG A 1011 19.76 19.88 67.68
N GLY A 1012 20.51 20.96 67.46
CA GLY A 1012 20.73 22.04 68.42
C GLY A 1012 21.61 21.67 69.62
N LYS A 1013 22.37 20.56 69.53
CA LYS A 1013 23.29 20.10 70.58
C LYS A 1013 24.67 20.73 70.49
N SER A 1014 25.09 21.12 69.29
CA SER A 1014 26.26 21.99 69.08
C SER A 1014 25.79 23.39 68.69
N LYS A 1015 26.38 24.42 69.31
CA LYS A 1015 25.92 25.82 69.18
C LYS A 1015 27.06 26.83 68.99
N SER A 1016 28.29 26.48 69.32
CA SER A 1016 29.45 27.36 69.15
C SER A 1016 29.76 27.60 67.67
N GLU A 1017 30.23 28.80 67.35
CA GLU A 1017 30.89 29.10 66.08
C GLU A 1017 32.26 28.43 66.05
N VAL A 1018 32.72 27.99 64.88
CA VAL A 1018 34.03 27.38 64.71
C VAL A 1018 34.93 28.37 63.95
N ASP A 1019 35.83 29.02 64.69
CA ASP A 1019 36.75 30.03 64.15
C ASP A 1019 37.64 29.47 63.04
N SER A 1020 38.16 28.25 63.22
CA SER A 1020 38.83 27.55 62.13
C SER A 1020 38.72 26.03 62.23
N LEU A 1021 38.55 25.37 61.09
CA LEU A 1021 38.63 23.92 60.95
C LEU A 1021 39.35 23.60 59.64
N ASP A 1022 40.53 22.98 59.74
CA ASP A 1022 41.42 22.74 58.62
C ASP A 1022 41.91 21.28 58.67
N LEU A 1023 41.51 20.51 57.68
CA LEU A 1023 41.87 19.10 57.49
C LEU A 1023 42.58 18.97 56.16
N TYR A 1024 43.84 18.57 56.14
CA TYR A 1024 44.65 18.49 54.92
C TYR A 1024 45.19 17.08 54.70
N ASP A 1025 45.50 16.77 53.44
CA ASP A 1025 46.04 15.48 53.00
C ASP A 1025 45.14 14.26 53.27
N LEU A 1026 43.81 14.42 53.16
CA LEU A 1026 42.85 13.30 53.12
C LEU A 1026 43.00 12.53 51.82
N ARG A 1027 43.04 11.19 51.84
CA ARG A 1027 43.26 10.36 50.64
C ARG A 1027 41.94 9.95 49.97
N LEU A 1028 41.85 10.21 48.68
CA LEU A 1028 40.83 9.64 47.81
C LEU A 1028 41.14 8.18 47.47
N PRO A 1029 40.14 7.35 47.10
CA PRO A 1029 40.33 5.93 46.80
C PRO A 1029 41.38 5.62 45.71
N SER A 1030 41.54 6.51 44.74
CA SER A 1030 42.50 6.39 43.64
C SER A 1030 43.87 7.03 43.93
N GLY A 1031 44.11 7.47 45.17
CA GLY A 1031 45.40 7.97 45.63
C GLY A 1031 45.59 9.49 45.60
N GLY A 1032 44.64 10.28 45.09
CA GLY A 1032 44.67 11.75 45.20
C GLY A 1032 44.54 12.25 46.66
N THR A 1033 44.87 13.51 46.91
CA THR A 1033 44.68 14.16 48.23
C THR A 1033 43.63 15.27 48.18
N MET A 1034 42.97 15.52 49.31
CA MET A 1034 41.97 16.57 49.49
C MET A 1034 42.21 17.33 50.80
N ARG A 1035 41.96 18.64 50.78
CA ARG A 1035 41.96 19.53 51.96
C ARG A 1035 40.61 20.20 52.13
N ILE A 1036 40.15 20.31 53.37
CA ILE A 1036 38.92 20.98 53.76
C ILE A 1036 39.29 22.04 54.78
N ALA A 1037 39.11 23.31 54.42
CA ALA A 1037 39.33 24.44 55.31
C ALA A 1037 38.05 25.26 55.43
N LEU A 1038 37.59 25.45 56.66
CA LEU A 1038 36.48 26.31 57.05
C LEU A 1038 37.01 27.34 58.04
N ALA A 1039 36.59 28.60 57.88
CA ALA A 1039 36.96 29.69 58.77
C ALA A 1039 35.69 30.46 59.15
N ASN A 1040 35.55 30.82 60.43
CA ASN A 1040 34.40 31.51 61.00
C ASN A 1040 33.06 30.86 60.61
N ALA A 1041 33.01 29.53 60.74
CA ALA A 1041 31.87 28.73 60.31
C ALA A 1041 30.79 28.72 61.40
N THR A 1042 29.59 29.15 61.03
CA THR A 1042 28.45 29.27 61.95
C THR A 1042 27.68 27.96 62.05
N ALA A 1043 26.79 27.88 63.05
CA ALA A 1043 25.87 26.77 63.19
C ALA A 1043 24.99 26.52 61.95
N GLN A 1044 24.71 27.53 61.13
CA GLN A 1044 23.93 27.36 59.90
C GLN A 1044 24.73 26.70 58.78
N ASP A 1045 26.02 27.02 58.68
CA ASP A 1045 26.91 26.48 57.65
C ASP A 1045 27.08 24.97 57.82
N PHE A 1046 27.31 24.50 59.05
CA PHE A 1046 27.40 23.06 59.34
C PHE A 1046 26.09 22.29 59.09
N LYS A 1047 24.92 22.94 59.14
CA LYS A 1047 23.63 22.29 58.78
C LYS A 1047 23.51 22.05 57.28
N ILE A 1048 24.03 22.98 56.46
CA ILE A 1048 24.03 22.88 55.00
C ILE A 1048 25.06 21.85 54.55
N LEU A 1049 26.23 21.84 55.20
CA LEU A 1049 27.34 20.96 54.83
C LEU A 1049 27.21 19.51 55.34
N ASP A 1050 26.10 19.12 55.99
CA ASP A 1050 25.98 17.81 56.66
C ASP A 1050 26.12 16.63 55.68
N GLU A 1051 25.60 16.75 54.47
CA GLU A 1051 25.72 15.70 53.43
C GLU A 1051 27.13 15.62 52.84
N LEU A 1052 27.82 16.76 52.74
CA LEU A 1052 29.22 16.80 52.31
C LEU A 1052 30.15 16.19 53.37
N LEU A 1053 29.95 16.54 54.65
CA LEU A 1053 30.78 16.05 55.75
C LEU A 1053 30.54 14.55 56.03
N ASN A 1054 29.27 14.13 56.07
CA ASN A 1054 28.74 13.00 55.28
C ASN A 1054 29.72 12.13 54.49
N ASP A 1055 29.76 12.49 53.21
CA ASP A 1055 30.49 11.82 52.17
C ASP A 1055 32.00 11.87 52.40
N VAL A 1056 32.52 12.97 52.95
CA VAL A 1056 33.95 13.11 53.26
C VAL A 1056 34.40 12.02 54.24
N LYS A 1057 33.67 11.83 55.34
CA LYS A 1057 33.96 10.78 56.32
C LYS A 1057 33.89 9.38 55.70
N ASN A 1058 32.90 9.12 54.84
CA ASN A 1058 32.65 7.78 54.32
C ASN A 1058 33.55 7.40 53.14
N LYS A 1059 33.96 8.38 52.33
CA LYS A 1059 34.64 8.13 51.05
C LYS A 1059 36.14 8.42 51.09
N LEU A 1060 36.62 9.27 52.00
CA LEU A 1060 38.05 9.60 52.13
C LEU A 1060 38.69 8.88 53.31
N LYS A 1061 39.98 8.54 53.17
CA LYS A 1061 40.77 7.86 54.19
C LYS A 1061 41.79 8.80 54.82
N VAL A 1062 41.93 8.73 56.13
CA VAL A 1062 43.06 9.33 56.85
C VAL A 1062 44.31 8.53 56.50
N SER A 1063 45.38 9.23 56.15
CA SER A 1063 46.68 8.64 55.85
C SER A 1063 47.71 9.13 56.86
N GLY A 1064 48.89 8.51 56.87
CA GLY A 1064 49.99 8.91 57.75
C GLY A 1064 50.57 10.30 57.48
N LYS A 1065 50.00 11.09 56.56
CA LYS A 1065 50.34 12.50 56.29
C LYS A 1065 49.17 13.47 56.53
N THR A 1066 48.00 12.95 56.92
CA THR A 1066 46.80 13.75 57.14
C THR A 1066 46.94 14.53 58.45
N GLY A 1067 46.66 15.82 58.40
CA GLY A 1067 46.69 16.69 59.57
C GLY A 1067 45.38 17.42 59.80
N VAL A 1068 45.19 17.87 61.05
CA VAL A 1068 44.02 18.61 61.50
C VAL A 1068 44.43 19.80 62.38
N ASP A 1069 43.71 20.90 62.21
CA ASP A 1069 43.78 22.09 63.04
C ASP A 1069 42.35 22.64 63.24
N VAL A 1070 41.86 22.64 64.48
CA VAL A 1070 40.54 23.17 64.83
C VAL A 1070 40.68 24.19 65.96
N GLU A 1071 40.05 25.35 65.80
CA GLU A 1071 40.03 26.42 66.79
C GLU A 1071 38.58 26.91 67.01
N ILE A 1072 38.20 27.03 68.28
CA ILE A 1072 36.97 27.65 68.77
C ILE A 1072 37.35 28.61 69.90
N LYS A 1073 37.31 29.91 69.68
CA LYS A 1073 37.79 30.94 70.60
C LYS A 1073 36.81 31.22 71.74
N ASP A 1074 35.51 31.20 71.48
CA ASP A 1074 34.46 31.45 72.47
C ASP A 1074 33.39 30.33 72.45
N PRO A 1075 33.68 29.16 73.04
CA PRO A 1075 32.75 28.04 73.03
C PRO A 1075 31.52 28.34 73.92
N GLN A 1076 30.32 28.19 73.35
CA GLN A 1076 29.07 28.29 74.10
C GLN A 1076 28.89 27.10 75.04
N ASP A 1077 28.42 27.36 76.27
CA ASP A 1077 28.19 26.33 77.28
C ASP A 1077 27.22 25.25 76.80
N GLY A 1078 27.60 23.98 77.00
CA GLY A 1078 26.84 22.80 76.57
C GLY A 1078 26.92 22.49 75.07
N CYS A 1079 27.86 23.09 74.33
CA CYS A 1079 28.13 22.72 72.94
C CYS A 1079 28.91 21.40 72.85
N GLU A 1080 28.23 20.36 72.40
CA GLU A 1080 28.76 18.98 72.30
C GLU A 1080 30.07 18.91 71.49
N PHE A 1081 30.16 19.62 70.35
CA PHE A 1081 31.40 19.64 69.55
C PHE A 1081 32.56 20.34 70.26
N ALA A 1082 32.34 21.48 70.92
CA ALA A 1082 33.39 22.18 71.64
C ALA A 1082 33.89 21.36 72.84
N GLU A 1083 33.01 20.65 73.54
CA GLU A 1083 33.40 19.72 74.60
C GLU A 1083 34.20 18.53 74.05
N ALA A 1084 33.78 17.96 72.91
CA ALA A 1084 34.51 16.89 72.26
C ALA A 1084 35.93 17.34 71.85
N ILE A 1085 36.08 18.53 71.26
CA ILE A 1085 37.38 19.11 70.94
C ILE A 1085 38.19 19.40 72.23
N LYS A 1086 37.56 19.87 73.29
CA LYS A 1086 38.22 20.07 74.61
C LYS A 1086 38.78 18.79 75.21
N THR A 1087 38.13 17.64 75.00
CA THR A 1087 38.67 16.34 75.45
C THR A 1087 39.84 15.83 74.61
N LEU A 1088 40.04 16.41 73.43
CA LEU A 1088 41.12 16.08 72.51
C LEU A 1088 42.30 17.07 72.60
N GLN A 1089 42.13 18.21 73.28
CA GLN A 1089 43.23 19.06 73.73
C GLN A 1089 44.12 18.27 74.68
#